data_AF-A0A1J4RWA7-F1
#
_entry.id   AF-A0A1J4RWA7-F1
#
_cell.length_a   1.000
_cell.length_b   1.000
_cell.length_c   1.000
_cell.angle_alpha   90.00
_cell.angle_beta   90.00
_cell.angle_gamma   90.00
#
_symmetry.space_group_name_H-M   'P 1'
#
loop_
_entity.id
_entity.type
_entity.pdbx_description
1 polymer ?
#
loop_
_entity_poly.entity_id
_entity_poly.type
_entity_poly.pdbx_seq_one_letter_code
_entity_poly.pdbx_strand_id
1 'polypeptide(L)'
;MSTPPTDHPATNPPETTKTAINLGRIVLFGVGLALVSLIALAWYNGAWQLWATGGVTFVTALAAVASIILMRRGRPHLAAWILIGSSEAAFLLGNILIAGVSWVLAILLPAVAITVSYLLLPPQNRRWMNASAVFASILLLATDYLHLPFRFNLPNNLQIALQIVFGITLVVLLVYITQIIRAVRARLVIAFLVVALTPLGILAIINTRALESHLKKNANEQLRVIASQSAANLDVFIQTNLDVLRTEAQISDLTDMLVSPGEHPGILPKVEAILTAFNRRDQVNILSYSLFNLSGIDVADSFSANEGNDISNLEYFKQTLRAGLPTLSPVFYKDNSFYFSAPVRDSAHETVGVLRIQYNASVLQQIIAQSTNLSGPGSFAMLLDENHIFLANGAQPEIVFKSLVPLDTAALAKLQSAGQLPNGTADQFSANLPAIEDGLQSGQSFLTIQESSASENKKEPTANALAIASMTTRPWVVIYSLEQDILLAPVQRQTLTTTLLALLISLAAAISALALAQTLTSPLIKLAGIAQEVTQGNIQAYATATSNDEFGILANAFNSMTARLRDLISGLEQRVAERTADLEQATLQSGKRAEELQVVSEVARAVSTEVNLENLLTLVTNLVSERFGFYHVGVFLLDPVRDNAVLRASNSPGGKRMIARGHKLPVGQVGIVGHVAASGEPRIALDVGEDATYFNNPDMPETRSEMALPLRLRGRILGVLDAQSIEANAFTEKDVETIGILADQVAIAIENARLISESRQALAESQSLYGDFINRAWERKTEQSALGYYHAAGTGHLINEPVEWDEVQNALKTGRMVVATPARKSDTQATISAVAVPIRLQNQVIGILDIRSADPDRAWTEDEIAVIEATAERLALALENARLFEETSGRAAREHAVAEITSRIRETNDPQVMIRTAIEELQHVLNVSRVEIIPQVVSAHLPGRENNGQEAG
;
A
#
# COMPACT_ATOMS: atom_id res chain seq x y z
N MET A 1 -46.27 50.09 23.59
CA MET A 1 -46.68 48.67 23.71
C MET A 1 -46.70 48.07 22.32
N SER A 2 -45.61 47.41 21.96
CA SER A 2 -45.50 46.55 20.78
C SER A 2 -44.46 45.48 21.17
N THR A 3 -44.88 44.23 21.08
CA THR A 3 -44.20 43.03 21.55
C THR A 3 -42.87 42.78 20.81
N PRO A 4 -41.84 42.24 21.48
CA PRO A 4 -40.59 41.85 20.82
C PRO A 4 -40.80 40.54 20.04
N PRO A 5 -40.04 40.31 18.94
CA PRO A 5 -40.13 39.08 18.19
C PRO A 5 -39.49 37.93 18.98
N THR A 6 -40.22 36.82 18.98
CA THR A 6 -39.95 35.53 19.60
C THR A 6 -38.66 34.88 19.13
N ASP A 7 -37.97 34.24 20.07
CA ASP A 7 -36.83 33.35 19.91
C ASP A 7 -36.96 32.39 18.70
N HIS A 8 -35.96 32.44 17.82
CA HIS A 8 -35.65 31.32 16.94
C HIS A 8 -34.99 30.20 17.75
N PRO A 9 -35.38 28.92 17.59
CA PRO A 9 -34.77 27.82 18.30
C PRO A 9 -33.33 27.64 17.85
N ALA A 10 -32.47 27.30 18.82
CA ALA A 10 -31.04 27.06 18.70
C ALA A 10 -30.65 26.42 17.35
N THR A 11 -29.99 27.21 16.51
CA THR A 11 -29.30 26.70 15.33
C THR A 11 -28.31 25.65 15.80
N ASN A 12 -28.40 24.45 15.21
CA ASN A 12 -27.42 23.39 15.40
C ASN A 12 -26.00 23.99 15.28
N PRO A 13 -25.07 23.73 16.22
CA PRO A 13 -23.72 24.24 16.11
C PRO A 13 -23.13 23.79 14.78
N PRO A 14 -22.37 24.66 14.08
CA PRO A 14 -21.80 24.35 12.78
C PRO A 14 -21.04 23.01 12.86
N GLU A 15 -21.10 22.23 11.78
CA GLU A 15 -20.63 20.85 11.72
C GLU A 15 -19.19 20.69 12.29
N THR A 16 -18.34 21.70 12.05
CA THR A 16 -16.98 21.84 12.58
C THR A 16 -16.90 21.80 14.12
N THR A 17 -17.85 22.44 14.80
CA THR A 17 -17.93 22.49 16.26
C THR A 17 -18.40 21.15 16.85
N LYS A 18 -19.28 20.43 16.15
CA LYS A 18 -19.66 19.06 16.56
C LYS A 18 -18.50 18.08 16.45
N THR A 19 -17.74 18.11 15.33
CA THR A 19 -16.51 17.32 15.17
C THR A 19 -15.44 17.66 16.20
N ALA A 20 -15.24 18.95 16.51
CA ALA A 20 -14.30 19.40 17.54
C ALA A 20 -14.64 18.85 18.93
N ILE A 21 -15.93 18.87 19.31
CA ILE A 21 -16.39 18.34 20.60
C ILE A 21 -16.22 16.81 20.67
N ASN A 22 -16.50 16.10 19.58
CA ASN A 22 -16.29 14.65 19.52
C ASN A 22 -14.80 14.29 19.62
N LEU A 23 -13.90 15.03 18.97
CA LEU A 23 -12.47 14.84 19.12
C LEU A 23 -12.02 15.07 20.57
N GLY A 24 -12.51 16.14 21.21
CA GLY A 24 -12.24 16.40 22.62
C GLY A 24 -12.65 15.24 23.55
N ARG A 25 -13.80 14.60 23.28
CA ARG A 25 -14.26 13.41 24.02
C ARG A 25 -13.37 12.20 23.82
N ILE A 26 -12.89 11.97 22.59
CA ILE A 26 -11.97 10.87 22.27
C ILE A 26 -10.63 11.07 23.01
N VAL A 27 -10.09 12.28 22.97
CA VAL A 27 -8.86 12.63 23.71
C VAL A 27 -9.06 12.42 25.20
N LEU A 28 -10.19 12.88 25.76
CA LEU A 28 -10.50 12.68 27.17
C LEU A 28 -10.58 11.19 27.55
N PHE A 29 -11.20 10.37 26.71
CA PHE A 29 -11.26 8.92 26.91
C PHE A 29 -9.86 8.29 26.89
N GLY A 30 -9.02 8.65 25.92
CA GLY A 30 -7.65 8.17 25.82
C GLY A 30 -6.79 8.56 27.03
N VAL A 31 -6.86 9.82 27.47
CA VAL A 31 -6.16 10.29 28.68
C VAL A 31 -6.68 9.58 29.93
N GLY A 32 -7.98 9.31 30.02
CA GLY A 32 -8.57 8.53 31.10
C GLY A 32 -8.05 7.09 31.15
N LEU A 33 -7.96 6.42 29.99
CA LEU A 33 -7.40 5.07 29.90
C LEU A 33 -5.92 5.04 30.30
N ALA A 34 -5.14 6.03 29.85
CA ALA A 34 -3.74 6.18 30.22
C ALA A 34 -3.56 6.39 31.74
N LEU A 35 -4.41 7.22 32.35
CA LEU A 35 -4.42 7.45 33.79
C LEU A 35 -4.70 6.16 34.57
N VAL A 36 -5.74 5.40 34.20
CA VAL A 36 -6.07 4.12 34.85
C VAL A 36 -4.91 3.12 34.70
N SER A 37 -4.31 3.07 33.51
CA SER A 37 -3.17 2.17 33.24
C SER A 37 -1.95 2.54 34.09
N LEU A 38 -1.62 3.83 34.22
CA LEU A 38 -0.52 4.31 35.06
C LEU A 38 -0.77 4.02 36.54
N ILE A 39 -2.00 4.17 37.04
CA ILE A 39 -2.36 3.84 38.42
C ILE A 39 -2.21 2.33 38.67
N ALA A 40 -2.71 1.49 37.75
CA ALA A 40 -2.56 0.04 37.86
C ALA A 40 -1.09 -0.39 37.86
N LEU A 41 -0.27 0.21 36.98
CA LEU A 41 1.17 -0.02 36.93
C LEU A 41 1.90 0.48 38.18
N ALA A 42 1.50 1.63 38.72
CA ALA A 42 2.07 2.18 39.95
C ALA A 42 1.80 1.27 41.15
N TRP A 43 0.60 0.68 41.22
CA TRP A 43 0.24 -0.30 42.23
C TRP A 43 1.08 -1.58 42.08
N TYR A 44 1.18 -2.12 40.86
CA TYR A 44 1.89 -3.37 40.60
C TYR A 44 3.40 -3.28 40.85
N ASN A 45 4.04 -2.17 40.44
CA ASN A 45 5.50 -2.02 40.50
C ASN A 45 6.00 -1.26 41.74
N GLY A 46 5.12 -0.64 42.53
CA GLY A 46 5.51 0.15 43.70
C GLY A 46 6.34 1.41 43.40
N ALA A 47 6.39 1.86 42.14
CA ALA A 47 7.23 2.98 41.72
C ALA A 47 6.52 4.34 41.88
N TRP A 48 7.09 5.25 42.68
CA TRP A 48 6.52 6.59 42.92
C TRP A 48 6.50 7.47 41.66
N GLN A 49 7.41 7.23 40.72
CA GLN A 49 7.49 7.92 39.42
C GLN A 49 6.20 7.73 38.61
N LEU A 50 5.60 6.53 38.69
CA LEU A 50 4.34 6.22 38.00
C LEU A 50 3.15 6.97 38.63
N TRP A 51 3.13 7.12 39.96
CA TRP A 51 2.15 7.95 40.66
C TRP A 51 2.27 9.42 40.27
N ALA A 52 3.48 9.97 40.25
CA ALA A 52 3.74 11.34 39.84
C ALA A 52 3.33 11.58 38.38
N THR A 53 3.64 10.65 37.47
CA THR A 53 3.22 10.74 36.07
C THR A 53 1.71 10.60 35.91
N GLY A 54 1.06 9.77 36.73
CA GLY A 54 -0.41 9.70 36.82
C GLY A 54 -1.02 11.03 37.25
N GLY A 55 -0.44 11.69 38.26
CA GLY A 55 -0.88 13.03 38.70
C GLY A 55 -0.80 14.08 37.58
N VAL A 56 0.31 14.08 36.84
CA VAL A 56 0.48 14.96 35.67
C VAL A 56 -0.56 14.64 34.57
N THR A 57 -0.81 13.36 34.30
CA THR A 57 -1.84 12.90 33.33
C THR A 57 -3.26 13.30 33.76
N PHE A 58 -3.54 13.30 35.07
CA PHE A 58 -4.81 13.76 35.62
C PHE A 58 -5.03 15.27 35.39
N VAL A 59 -3.98 16.09 35.51
CA VAL A 59 -4.05 17.52 35.16
C VAL A 59 -4.38 17.71 33.68
N THR A 60 -3.80 16.90 32.79
CA THR A 60 -4.15 16.90 31.36
C THR A 60 -5.60 16.48 31.12
N ALA A 61 -6.13 15.52 31.89
CA ALA A 61 -7.54 15.13 31.81
C ALA A 61 -8.47 16.30 32.19
N LEU A 62 -8.15 17.04 33.26
CA LEU A 62 -8.89 18.25 33.66
C LEU A 62 -8.80 19.34 32.59
N ALA A 63 -7.62 19.55 31.99
CA ALA A 63 -7.43 20.47 30.89
C ALA A 63 -8.25 20.07 29.65
N ALA A 64 -8.37 18.78 29.35
CA ALA A 64 -9.21 18.27 28.29
C ALA A 64 -10.71 18.53 28.56
N VAL A 65 -11.18 18.34 29.80
CA VAL A 65 -12.55 18.72 30.20
C VAL A 65 -12.79 20.22 30.05
N ALA A 66 -11.86 21.05 30.53
CA ALA A 66 -11.92 22.50 30.39
C ALA A 66 -11.95 22.93 28.91
N SER A 67 -11.16 22.27 28.07
CA SER A 67 -11.14 22.48 26.62
C SER A 67 -12.50 22.17 25.98
N ILE A 68 -13.15 21.05 26.32
CA ILE A 68 -14.50 20.71 25.84
C ILE A 68 -15.54 21.77 26.28
N ILE A 69 -15.46 22.24 27.52
CA ILE A 69 -16.36 23.29 28.04
C ILE A 69 -16.17 24.60 27.26
N LEU A 70 -14.92 25.00 27.00
CA LEU A 70 -14.59 26.19 26.21
C LEU A 70 -15.05 26.08 24.76
N MET A 71 -14.97 24.89 24.15
CA MET A 71 -15.54 24.65 22.82
C MET A 71 -17.05 24.85 22.80
N ARG A 72 -17.77 24.33 23.81
CA ARG A 72 -19.23 24.55 23.96
C ARG A 72 -19.59 26.02 24.18
N ARG A 73 -18.70 26.79 24.83
CA ARG A 73 -18.85 28.24 25.04
C ARG A 73 -18.38 29.10 23.87
N GLY A 74 -18.08 28.50 22.71
CA GLY A 74 -17.70 29.25 21.50
C GLY A 74 -16.29 29.83 21.51
N ARG A 75 -15.38 29.33 22.37
CA ARG A 75 -13.96 29.76 22.44
C ARG A 75 -12.99 28.64 22.02
N PRO A 76 -13.03 28.16 20.77
CA PRO A 76 -12.23 27.01 20.33
C PRO A 76 -10.72 27.28 20.28
N HIS A 77 -10.29 28.53 20.08
CA HIS A 77 -8.87 28.89 20.00
C HIS A 77 -8.15 28.72 21.35
N LEU A 78 -8.75 29.20 22.45
CA LEU A 78 -8.23 28.99 23.81
C LEU A 78 -8.29 27.51 24.20
N ALA A 79 -9.37 26.82 23.81
CA ALA A 79 -9.51 25.40 24.04
C ALA A 79 -8.35 24.59 23.43
N ALA A 80 -7.91 24.94 22.22
CA ALA A 80 -6.80 24.28 21.53
C ALA A 80 -5.47 24.45 22.27
N TRP A 81 -5.13 25.69 22.66
CA TRP A 81 -3.88 26.00 23.37
C TRP A 81 -3.81 25.33 24.74
N ILE A 82 -4.92 25.31 25.49
CA ILE A 82 -4.99 24.62 26.78
C ILE A 82 -4.79 23.11 26.59
N LEU A 83 -5.41 22.51 25.57
CA LEU A 83 -5.31 21.08 25.33
C LEU A 83 -3.89 20.64 24.94
N ILE A 84 -3.31 21.29 23.94
CA ILE A 84 -1.96 20.93 23.46
C ILE A 84 -0.90 21.35 24.48
N GLY A 85 -0.96 22.57 25.03
CA GLY A 85 0.03 23.02 26.02
C GLY A 85 0.05 22.15 27.28
N SER A 86 -1.12 21.73 27.78
CA SER A 86 -1.17 20.79 28.92
C SER A 86 -0.68 19.38 28.57
N SER A 87 -0.85 18.95 27.32
CA SER A 87 -0.31 17.67 26.83
C SER A 87 1.22 17.73 26.65
N GLU A 88 1.75 18.81 26.10
CA GLU A 88 3.19 19.08 25.95
C GLU A 88 3.86 19.08 27.33
N ALA A 89 3.33 19.87 28.28
CA ALA A 89 3.85 19.90 29.64
C ALA A 89 3.79 18.53 30.31
N ALA A 90 2.71 17.78 30.10
CA ALA A 90 2.53 16.47 30.69
C ALA A 90 3.50 15.42 30.14
N PHE A 91 3.71 15.40 28.82
CA PHE A 91 4.69 14.51 28.22
C PHE A 91 6.11 14.87 28.66
N LEU A 92 6.48 16.14 28.71
CA LEU A 92 7.81 16.55 29.17
C LEU A 92 8.06 16.16 30.64
N LEU A 93 7.11 16.46 31.53
CA LEU A 93 7.23 16.11 32.95
C LEU A 93 7.20 14.59 33.18
N GLY A 94 6.33 13.88 32.46
CA GLY A 94 6.25 12.41 32.52
C GLY A 94 7.52 11.76 32.00
N ASN A 95 8.10 12.27 30.92
CA ASN A 95 9.31 11.71 30.31
C ASN A 95 10.59 11.98 31.13
N ILE A 96 10.56 12.99 32.00
CA ILE A 96 11.60 13.19 33.02
C ILE A 96 11.59 12.02 34.02
N LEU A 97 10.43 11.41 34.29
CA LEU A 97 10.22 10.38 35.29
C LEU A 97 10.23 8.95 34.73
N ILE A 98 9.80 8.75 33.49
CA ILE A 98 9.66 7.44 32.84
C ILE A 98 10.53 7.39 31.58
N ALA A 99 11.32 6.34 31.42
CA ALA A 99 12.14 6.11 30.23
C ALA A 99 11.50 5.13 29.23
N GLY A 100 11.90 5.22 27.96
CA GLY A 100 11.57 4.22 26.92
C GLY A 100 10.38 4.55 26.01
N VAL A 101 9.73 5.69 26.21
CA VAL A 101 8.56 6.15 25.41
C VAL A 101 8.80 7.47 24.67
N SER A 102 9.93 8.12 24.89
CA SER A 102 10.28 9.46 24.41
C SER A 102 10.16 9.61 22.90
N TRP A 103 10.72 8.67 22.13
CA TRP A 103 10.68 8.70 20.67
C TRP A 103 9.26 8.54 20.12
N VAL A 104 8.44 7.74 20.78
CA VAL A 104 7.05 7.52 20.39
C VAL A 104 6.23 8.79 20.62
N LEU A 105 6.39 9.39 21.80
CA LEU A 105 5.74 10.65 22.16
C LEU A 105 6.19 11.80 21.25
N ALA A 106 7.49 11.85 20.91
CA ALA A 106 8.04 12.84 19.99
C ALA A 106 7.47 12.76 18.57
N ILE A 107 6.97 11.60 18.13
CA ILE A 107 6.31 11.46 16.82
C ILE A 107 4.80 11.73 16.94
N LEU A 108 4.17 11.25 18.01
CA LEU A 108 2.73 11.39 18.23
C LEU A 108 2.31 12.85 18.49
N LEU A 109 3.06 13.55 19.33
CA LEU A 109 2.76 14.92 19.75
C LEU A 109 2.59 15.91 18.58
N PRO A 110 3.51 16.03 17.60
CA PRO A 110 3.35 16.95 16.49
C PRO A 110 2.18 16.54 15.58
N ALA A 111 1.91 15.25 15.43
CA ALA A 111 0.79 14.78 14.65
C ALA A 111 -0.54 15.20 15.30
N VAL A 112 -0.66 15.06 16.63
CA VAL A 112 -1.85 15.51 17.39
C VAL A 112 -1.98 17.02 17.31
N ALA A 113 -0.89 17.77 17.49
CA ALA A 113 -0.89 19.23 17.39
C ALA A 113 -1.32 19.73 16.01
N ILE A 114 -0.87 19.09 14.92
CA ILE A 114 -1.32 19.39 13.54
C ILE A 114 -2.83 19.14 13.41
N THR A 115 -3.32 18.01 13.92
CA THR A 115 -4.75 17.69 13.87
C THR A 115 -5.58 18.76 14.57
N VAL A 116 -5.21 19.09 15.80
CA VAL A 116 -5.90 20.07 16.64
C VAL A 116 -5.79 21.49 16.05
N SER A 117 -4.64 21.88 15.52
CA SER A 117 -4.45 23.20 14.93
C SER A 117 -5.28 23.41 13.66
N TYR A 118 -5.45 22.39 12.81
CA TYR A 118 -6.29 22.50 11.62
C TYR A 118 -7.79 22.51 11.94
N LEU A 119 -8.23 21.85 13.01
CA LEU A 119 -9.64 21.81 13.43
C LEU A 119 -10.08 23.06 14.19
N LEU A 120 -9.23 23.61 15.06
CA LEU A 120 -9.64 24.60 16.05
C LEU A 120 -9.02 25.98 15.86
N LEU A 121 -7.87 26.07 15.17
CA LEU A 121 -7.14 27.33 15.05
C LEU A 121 -7.29 28.00 13.67
N PRO A 122 -7.33 29.35 13.64
CA PRO A 122 -7.24 30.12 12.41
C PRO A 122 -5.85 29.95 11.75
N PRO A 123 -5.72 30.13 10.42
CA PRO A 123 -4.50 29.84 9.66
C PRO A 123 -3.24 30.53 10.19
N GLN A 124 -3.39 31.73 10.73
CA GLN A 124 -2.30 32.56 11.27
C GLN A 124 -1.62 31.92 12.49
N ASN A 125 -2.39 31.19 13.32
CA ASN A 125 -1.91 30.62 14.58
C ASN A 125 -1.46 29.16 14.46
N ARG A 126 -1.78 28.48 13.35
CA ARG A 126 -1.45 27.05 13.15
C ARG A 126 0.06 26.79 13.18
N ARG A 127 0.84 27.70 12.58
CA ARG A 127 2.30 27.55 12.48
C ARG A 127 2.97 27.58 13.86
N TRP A 128 2.49 28.43 14.76
CA TRP A 128 3.04 28.56 16.11
C TRP A 128 2.77 27.33 16.98
N MET A 129 1.53 26.81 16.96
CA MET A 129 1.18 25.56 17.66
C MET A 129 1.99 24.36 17.14
N ASN A 130 2.13 24.24 15.81
CA ASN A 130 2.90 23.14 15.25
C ASN A 130 4.40 23.27 15.57
N ALA A 131 4.93 24.50 15.64
CA ALA A 131 6.31 24.76 16.03
C ALA A 131 6.56 24.44 17.52
N SER A 132 5.64 24.78 18.42
CA SER A 132 5.77 24.40 19.84
C SER A 132 5.82 22.89 20.02
N ALA A 133 4.96 22.17 19.31
CA ALA A 133 4.92 20.71 19.39
C ALA A 133 6.19 20.05 18.86
N VAL A 134 6.76 20.57 17.76
CA VAL A 134 8.07 20.10 17.24
C VAL A 134 9.18 20.41 18.25
N PHE A 135 9.20 21.60 18.84
CA PHE A 135 10.19 21.97 19.85
C PHE A 135 10.09 21.07 21.09
N ALA A 136 8.87 20.82 21.59
CA ALA A 136 8.62 19.89 22.69
C ALA A 136 9.07 18.46 22.34
N SER A 137 8.90 18.03 21.09
CA SER A 137 9.36 16.72 20.61
C SER A 137 10.89 16.60 20.60
N ILE A 138 11.59 17.67 20.22
CA ILE A 138 13.05 17.73 20.32
C ILE A 138 13.49 17.66 21.79
N LEU A 139 12.80 18.38 22.68
CA LEU A 139 13.08 18.31 24.11
C LEU A 139 12.86 16.89 24.66
N LEU A 140 11.76 16.22 24.27
CA LEU A 140 11.48 14.83 24.66
C LEU A 140 12.63 13.91 24.25
N LEU A 141 13.11 14.00 23.01
CA LEU A 141 14.26 13.22 22.56
C LEU A 141 15.53 13.58 23.33
N ALA A 142 15.77 14.86 23.59
CA ALA A 142 16.93 15.32 24.36
C ALA A 142 16.92 14.78 25.79
N THR A 143 15.74 14.58 26.38
CA THR A 143 15.63 14.06 27.74
C THR A 143 16.17 12.64 27.90
N ASP A 144 16.17 11.78 26.87
CA ASP A 144 16.79 10.45 26.94
C ASP A 144 18.31 10.50 27.08
N TYR A 145 18.95 11.57 26.63
CA TYR A 145 20.39 11.77 26.72
C TYR A 145 20.86 12.34 28.06
N LEU A 146 19.93 12.86 28.87
CA LEU A 146 20.25 13.50 30.15
C LEU A 146 20.54 12.49 31.29
N HIS A 147 20.43 11.17 31.03
CA HIS A 147 20.74 10.08 31.97
C HIS A 147 20.29 10.36 33.41
N LEU A 148 19.03 10.78 33.58
CA LEU A 148 18.49 11.12 34.88
C LEU A 148 18.37 9.84 35.73
N PRO A 149 19.10 9.73 36.86
CA PRO A 149 19.25 8.47 37.60
C PRO A 149 17.93 7.98 38.21
N PHE A 150 17.05 8.90 38.60
CA PHE A 150 15.77 8.61 39.24
C PHE A 150 14.67 8.08 38.30
N ARG A 151 14.96 7.81 37.03
CA ARG A 151 13.95 7.38 36.05
C ARG A 151 13.49 5.95 36.26
N PHE A 152 12.18 5.75 36.10
CA PHE A 152 11.62 4.42 36.02
C PHE A 152 11.73 3.86 34.60
N ASN A 153 12.48 2.76 34.45
CA ASN A 153 12.56 2.02 33.19
C ASN A 153 11.36 1.08 33.05
N LEU A 154 10.52 1.31 32.05
CA LEU A 154 9.37 0.44 31.76
C LEU A 154 9.84 -0.99 31.41
N PRO A 155 9.18 -2.05 31.89
CA PRO A 155 9.43 -3.41 31.45
C PRO A 155 9.35 -3.58 29.93
N ASN A 156 10.22 -4.41 29.33
CA ASN A 156 10.33 -4.55 27.87
C ASN A 156 9.00 -4.93 27.19
N ASN A 157 8.22 -5.84 27.77
CA ASN A 157 6.90 -6.23 27.27
C ASN A 157 5.92 -5.04 27.21
N LEU A 158 5.96 -4.18 28.22
CA LEU A 158 5.10 -3.01 28.30
C LEU A 158 5.54 -1.91 27.33
N GLN A 159 6.85 -1.71 27.15
CA GLN A 159 7.38 -0.83 26.10
C GLN A 159 6.92 -1.28 24.71
N ILE A 160 6.97 -2.59 24.40
CA ILE A 160 6.48 -3.15 23.14
C ILE A 160 4.99 -2.85 22.94
N ALA A 161 4.17 -3.15 23.94
CA ALA A 161 2.73 -2.93 23.87
C ALA A 161 2.40 -1.45 23.61
N LEU A 162 3.06 -0.54 24.33
CA LEU A 162 2.88 0.90 24.14
C LEU A 162 3.29 1.34 22.73
N GLN A 163 4.43 0.88 22.22
CA GLN A 163 4.89 1.22 20.87
C GLN A 163 3.91 0.77 19.79
N ILE A 164 3.32 -0.42 19.91
CA ILE A 164 2.31 -0.92 18.99
C ILE A 164 1.05 -0.04 19.04
N VAL A 165 0.54 0.23 20.24
CA VAL A 165 -0.66 1.06 20.44
C VAL A 165 -0.46 2.46 19.87
N PHE A 166 0.68 3.09 20.15
CA PHE A 166 1.00 4.41 19.61
C PHE A 166 1.24 4.38 18.10
N GLY A 167 1.84 3.32 17.55
CA GLY A 167 1.99 3.14 16.11
C GLY A 167 0.63 3.09 15.40
N ILE A 168 -0.32 2.30 15.94
CA ILE A 168 -1.70 2.25 15.43
C ILE A 168 -2.36 3.63 15.55
N THR A 169 -2.23 4.27 16.72
CA THR A 169 -2.79 5.61 16.96
C THR A 169 -2.24 6.63 15.97
N LEU A 170 -0.94 6.61 15.70
CA LEU A 170 -0.27 7.48 14.75
C LEU A 170 -0.84 7.27 13.34
N VAL A 171 -0.99 6.02 12.88
CA VAL A 171 -1.55 5.71 11.55
C VAL A 171 -2.98 6.23 11.43
N VAL A 172 -3.84 5.96 12.42
CA VAL A 172 -5.23 6.46 12.45
C VAL A 172 -5.25 7.98 12.39
N LEU A 173 -4.38 8.63 13.16
CA LEU A 173 -4.30 10.08 13.18
C LEU A 173 -3.81 10.65 11.85
N LEU A 174 -2.81 10.04 11.21
CA LEU A 174 -2.31 10.46 9.90
C LEU A 174 -3.38 10.36 8.82
N VAL A 175 -4.13 9.24 8.79
CA VAL A 175 -5.28 9.09 7.89
C VAL A 175 -6.30 10.19 8.15
N TYR A 176 -6.63 10.46 9.41
CA TYR A 176 -7.56 11.52 9.76
C TYR A 176 -7.07 12.93 9.39
N ILE A 177 -5.77 13.21 9.55
CA ILE A 177 -5.15 14.48 9.12
C ILE A 177 -5.30 14.67 7.61
N THR A 178 -5.12 13.60 6.81
CA THR A 178 -5.32 13.71 5.36
C THR A 178 -6.76 14.07 4.99
N GLN A 179 -7.76 13.63 5.77
CA GLN A 179 -9.15 14.01 5.54
C GLN A 179 -9.42 15.50 5.85
N ILE A 180 -8.85 16.03 6.94
CA ILE A 180 -9.09 17.41 7.41
C ILE A 180 -8.35 18.46 6.55
N ILE A 181 -7.10 18.19 6.20
CA ILE A 181 -6.28 19.17 5.48
C ILE A 181 -6.75 19.24 4.03
N ARG A 182 -7.41 20.33 3.61
CA ARG A 182 -7.88 20.49 2.21
C ARG A 182 -6.75 20.78 1.21
N ALA A 183 -5.61 21.29 1.67
CA ALA A 183 -4.49 21.65 0.81
C ALA A 183 -3.79 20.40 0.28
N VAL A 184 -3.85 20.17 -1.04
CA VAL A 184 -3.24 19.02 -1.73
C VAL A 184 -1.76 18.87 -1.40
N ARG A 185 -1.01 19.98 -1.39
CA ARG A 185 0.42 20.00 -1.05
C ARG A 185 0.70 19.39 0.31
N ALA A 186 -0.09 19.74 1.33
CA ALA A 186 0.13 19.24 2.69
C ALA A 186 -0.26 17.76 2.84
N ARG A 187 -1.31 17.29 2.14
CA ARG A 187 -1.63 15.86 2.06
C ARG A 187 -0.49 15.04 1.46
N LEU A 188 0.11 15.53 0.36
CA LEU A 188 1.22 14.86 -0.31
C LEU A 188 2.47 14.79 0.58
N VAL A 189 2.83 15.89 1.25
CA VAL A 189 3.97 15.89 2.20
C VAL A 189 3.77 14.86 3.31
N ILE A 190 2.56 14.83 3.90
CA ILE A 190 2.26 13.88 4.98
C ILE A 190 2.30 12.45 4.47
N ALA A 191 1.62 12.15 3.36
CA ALA A 191 1.63 10.80 2.79
C ALA A 191 3.05 10.32 2.48
N PHE A 192 3.90 11.18 1.90
CA PHE A 192 5.28 10.84 1.60
C PHE A 192 6.12 10.60 2.86
N LEU A 193 5.99 11.47 3.86
CA LEU A 193 6.68 11.31 5.14
C LEU A 193 6.27 10.03 5.86
N VAL A 194 5.01 9.64 5.83
CA VAL A 194 4.52 8.40 6.44
C VAL A 194 5.14 7.18 5.75
N VAL A 195 5.06 7.13 4.43
CA VAL A 195 5.62 6.03 3.65
C VAL A 195 7.15 5.93 3.83
N ALA A 196 7.85 7.07 3.94
CA ALA A 196 9.30 7.08 4.11
C ALA A 196 9.77 6.77 5.53
N LEU A 197 9.13 7.34 6.56
CA LEU A 197 9.63 7.27 7.94
C LEU A 197 9.13 6.06 8.72
N THR A 198 7.95 5.52 8.40
CA THR A 198 7.40 4.37 9.13
C THR A 198 8.28 3.12 9.02
N PRO A 199 8.74 2.68 7.82
CA PRO A 199 9.63 1.53 7.69
C PRO A 199 10.98 1.78 8.39
N LEU A 200 11.51 3.01 8.31
CA LEU A 200 12.77 3.39 8.95
C LEU A 200 12.67 3.26 10.48
N GLY A 201 11.59 3.76 11.08
CA GLY A 201 11.34 3.65 12.52
C GLY A 201 11.20 2.19 12.97
N ILE A 202 10.46 1.38 12.23
CA ILE A 202 10.31 -0.06 12.52
C ILE A 202 11.66 -0.77 12.45
N LEU A 203 12.44 -0.52 11.40
CA LEU A 203 13.75 -1.14 11.21
C LEU A 203 14.73 -0.73 12.32
N ALA A 204 14.72 0.53 12.74
CA ALA A 204 15.57 1.01 13.84
C ALA A 204 15.25 0.27 15.16
N ILE A 205 13.97 0.09 15.49
CA ILE A 205 13.55 -0.64 16.70
C ILE A 205 13.98 -2.11 16.64
N ILE A 206 13.75 -2.77 15.49
CA ILE A 206 14.15 -4.16 15.29
C ILE A 206 15.67 -4.28 15.43
N ASN A 207 16.43 -3.38 14.82
CA ASN A 207 17.89 -3.41 14.85
C ASN A 207 18.46 -3.21 16.25
N THR A 208 17.98 -2.22 17.01
CA THR A 208 18.45 -1.98 18.39
C THR A 208 18.16 -3.18 19.29
N ARG A 209 16.97 -3.79 19.16
CA ARG A 209 16.61 -4.99 19.95
C ARG A 209 17.41 -6.22 19.55
N ALA A 210 17.58 -6.44 18.25
CA ALA A 210 18.39 -7.53 17.74
C ALA A 210 19.83 -7.40 18.25
N LEU A 211 20.39 -6.19 18.18
CA LEU A 211 21.74 -5.92 18.65
C LEU A 211 21.89 -6.13 20.17
N GLU A 212 20.96 -5.61 20.97
CA GLU A 212 21.00 -5.81 22.43
C GLU A 212 20.94 -7.31 22.78
N SER A 213 20.04 -8.05 22.15
CA SER A 213 19.90 -9.50 22.33
C SER A 213 21.17 -10.26 21.92
N HIS A 214 21.75 -9.92 20.77
CA HIS A 214 22.99 -10.52 20.30
C HIS A 214 24.18 -10.21 21.21
N LEU A 215 24.29 -8.97 21.69
CA LEU A 215 25.38 -8.58 22.59
C LEU A 215 25.24 -9.24 23.95
N LYS A 216 24.03 -9.30 24.52
CA LYS A 216 23.77 -10.06 25.75
C LYS A 216 24.13 -11.53 25.58
N LYS A 217 23.65 -12.17 24.52
CA LYS A 217 23.96 -13.59 24.25
C LYS A 217 25.47 -13.82 24.10
N ASN A 218 26.16 -13.00 23.31
CA ASN A 218 27.60 -13.12 23.09
C ASN A 218 28.39 -12.89 24.37
N ALA A 219 28.03 -11.88 25.17
CA ALA A 219 28.68 -11.64 26.45
C ALA A 219 28.43 -12.77 27.43
N ASN A 220 27.21 -13.29 27.53
CA ASN A 220 26.91 -14.43 28.40
C ASN A 220 27.77 -15.65 28.05
N GLU A 221 27.94 -15.94 26.75
CA GLU A 221 28.85 -17.00 26.30
C GLU A 221 30.32 -16.71 26.65
N GLN A 222 30.79 -15.47 26.46
CA GLN A 222 32.15 -15.07 26.83
C GLN A 222 32.39 -15.19 28.35
N LEU A 223 31.46 -14.70 29.17
CA LEU A 223 31.55 -14.79 30.63
C LEU A 223 31.56 -16.25 31.07
N ARG A 224 30.73 -17.11 30.47
CA ARG A 224 30.71 -18.57 30.75
C ARG A 224 32.04 -19.23 30.42
N VAL A 225 32.63 -18.91 29.27
CA VAL A 225 33.94 -19.45 28.87
C VAL A 225 35.02 -19.02 29.87
N ILE A 226 35.03 -17.76 30.29
CA ILE A 226 36.04 -17.25 31.23
C ILE A 226 35.83 -17.82 32.64
N ALA A 227 34.59 -17.92 33.12
CA ALA A 227 34.28 -18.58 34.39
C ALA A 227 34.77 -20.04 34.38
N SER A 228 34.46 -20.77 33.30
CA SER A 228 34.87 -22.17 33.13
C SER A 228 36.39 -22.31 33.04
N GLN A 229 37.07 -21.41 32.33
CA GLN A 229 38.53 -21.38 32.27
C GLN A 229 39.16 -21.07 33.63
N SER A 230 38.57 -20.17 34.40
CA SER A 230 39.04 -19.81 35.74
C SER A 230 38.89 -20.99 36.71
N ALA A 231 37.75 -21.69 36.66
CA ALA A 231 37.54 -22.94 37.41
C ALA A 231 38.53 -24.04 36.98
N ALA A 232 38.76 -24.21 35.67
CA ALA A 232 39.74 -25.16 35.14
C ALA A 232 41.18 -24.83 35.57
N ASN A 233 41.56 -23.54 35.61
CA ASN A 233 42.88 -23.12 36.08
C ASN A 233 43.10 -23.47 37.57
N LEU A 234 42.07 -23.29 38.40
CA LEU A 234 42.09 -23.71 39.80
C LEU A 234 42.15 -25.24 39.94
N ASP A 235 41.37 -25.97 39.13
CA ASP A 235 41.42 -27.43 39.10
C ASP A 235 42.82 -27.94 38.71
N VAL A 236 43.44 -27.35 37.69
CA VAL A 236 44.81 -27.67 37.28
C VAL A 236 45.80 -27.37 38.39
N PHE A 237 45.69 -26.23 39.06
CA PHE A 237 46.55 -25.89 40.20
C PHE A 237 46.42 -26.91 41.34
N ILE A 238 45.20 -27.31 41.69
CA ILE A 238 44.94 -28.29 42.74
C ILE A 238 45.45 -29.67 42.34
N GLN A 239 45.08 -30.17 41.16
CA GLN A 239 45.52 -31.49 40.68
C GLN A 239 47.04 -31.57 40.56
N THR A 240 47.68 -30.55 40.00
CA THR A 240 49.14 -30.52 39.85
C THR A 240 49.82 -30.64 41.21
N ASN A 241 49.35 -29.92 42.24
CA ASN A 241 49.94 -30.02 43.57
C ASN A 241 49.65 -31.37 44.25
N LEU A 242 48.46 -31.95 44.05
CA LEU A 242 48.13 -33.28 44.56
C LEU A 242 49.00 -34.38 43.91
N ASP A 243 49.22 -34.31 42.60
CA ASP A 243 50.04 -35.27 41.85
C ASP A 243 51.53 -35.15 42.19
N VAL A 244 52.03 -33.92 42.34
CA VAL A 244 53.40 -33.68 42.78
C VAL A 244 53.59 -34.22 44.20
N LEU A 245 52.68 -33.91 45.12
CA LEU A 245 52.73 -34.39 46.50
C LEU A 245 52.64 -35.93 46.57
N ARG A 246 51.84 -36.55 45.71
CA ARG A 246 51.76 -38.01 45.58
C ARG A 246 53.10 -38.63 45.18
N THR A 247 53.82 -37.98 44.27
CA THR A 247 55.14 -38.42 43.81
C THR A 247 56.19 -38.21 44.90
N GLU A 248 56.15 -37.05 45.57
CA GLU A 248 57.03 -36.71 46.68
C GLU A 248 56.85 -37.67 47.88
N ALA A 249 55.61 -38.11 48.15
CA ALA A 249 55.28 -39.08 49.20
C ALA A 249 55.81 -40.51 48.94
N GLN A 250 56.37 -40.80 47.76
CA GLN A 250 56.96 -42.10 47.42
C GLN A 250 58.49 -42.16 47.61
N ILE A 251 59.10 -41.07 48.08
CA ILE A 251 60.54 -41.06 48.36
C ILE A 251 60.87 -42.02 49.52
N SER A 252 61.79 -42.95 49.29
CA SER A 252 62.19 -43.99 50.25
C SER A 252 62.61 -43.41 51.60
N ASP A 253 63.41 -42.34 51.61
CA ASP A 253 63.90 -41.70 52.84
C ASP A 253 62.76 -41.24 53.77
N LEU A 254 61.60 -40.85 53.22
CA LEU A 254 60.41 -40.46 54.01
C LEU A 254 59.74 -41.67 54.66
N THR A 255 59.75 -42.81 53.97
CA THR A 255 59.17 -44.07 54.46
C THR A 255 60.06 -44.66 55.56
N ASP A 256 61.38 -44.65 55.35
CA ASP A 256 62.37 -45.18 56.30
C ASP A 256 62.31 -44.44 57.65
N MET A 257 62.08 -43.12 57.62
CA MET A 257 61.88 -42.30 58.81
C MET A 257 60.62 -42.69 59.62
N LEU A 258 59.58 -43.20 58.95
CA LEU A 258 58.31 -43.56 59.59
C LEU A 258 58.28 -45.01 60.13
N VAL A 259 58.95 -45.94 59.44
CA VAL A 259 58.94 -47.37 59.79
C VAL A 259 60.00 -47.71 60.85
N SER A 260 61.19 -47.11 60.77
CA SER A 260 62.32 -47.39 61.68
C SER A 260 63.00 -46.11 62.22
N PRO A 261 62.31 -45.28 63.03
CA PRO A 261 62.81 -43.95 63.46
C PRO A 261 64.13 -43.99 64.26
N GLY A 262 64.46 -45.14 64.86
CA GLY A 262 65.63 -45.32 65.74
C GLY A 262 66.81 -46.09 65.14
N GLU A 263 66.69 -46.65 63.93
CA GLU A 263 67.74 -47.51 63.34
C GLU A 263 68.82 -46.69 62.60
N HIS A 264 68.51 -45.44 62.21
CA HIS A 264 69.41 -44.59 61.43
C HIS A 264 69.46 -43.14 62.00
N PRO A 265 70.30 -42.86 63.01
CA PRO A 265 70.37 -41.54 63.66
C PRO A 265 70.77 -40.35 62.75
N GLY A 266 71.14 -40.61 61.49
CA GLY A 266 71.41 -39.58 60.47
C GLY A 266 70.27 -39.32 59.47
N ILE A 267 69.12 -40.02 59.60
CA ILE A 267 68.04 -39.94 58.61
C ILE A 267 67.19 -38.67 58.75
N LEU A 268 66.96 -38.20 59.99
CA LEU A 268 66.17 -37.00 60.27
C LEU A 268 66.74 -35.74 59.58
N PRO A 269 68.04 -35.39 59.71
CA PRO A 269 68.62 -34.26 58.98
C PRO A 269 68.53 -34.40 57.44
N LYS A 270 68.52 -35.64 56.94
CA LYS A 270 68.38 -35.91 55.50
C LYS A 270 66.94 -35.67 55.03
N VAL A 271 65.95 -36.10 55.81
CA VAL A 271 64.52 -35.85 55.55
C VAL A 271 64.20 -34.36 55.67
N GLU A 272 64.68 -33.67 56.71
CA GLU A 272 64.53 -32.21 56.85
C GLU A 272 65.10 -31.45 55.64
N ALA A 273 66.26 -31.88 55.13
CA ALA A 273 66.85 -31.30 53.92
C ALA A 273 65.97 -31.52 52.68
N ILE A 274 65.33 -32.69 52.55
CA ILE A 274 64.37 -32.98 51.47
C ILE A 274 63.12 -32.11 51.60
N LEU A 275 62.50 -32.04 52.78
CA LEU A 275 61.31 -31.21 53.02
C LEU A 275 61.59 -29.72 52.81
N THR A 276 62.78 -29.26 53.23
CA THR A 276 63.25 -27.90 52.96
C THR A 276 63.44 -27.67 51.46
N ALA A 277 63.97 -28.64 50.72
CA ALA A 277 64.12 -28.54 49.27
C ALA A 277 62.76 -28.48 48.55
N PHE A 278 61.76 -29.23 49.01
CA PHE A 278 60.39 -29.15 48.50
C PHE A 278 59.74 -27.79 48.76
N ASN A 279 59.92 -27.25 49.97
CA ASN A 279 59.41 -25.93 50.34
C ASN A 279 59.97 -24.83 49.41
N ARG A 280 61.22 -24.98 48.92
CA ARG A 280 61.83 -24.02 47.99
C ARG A 280 61.18 -23.96 46.60
N ARG A 281 60.29 -24.90 46.25
CA ARG A 281 59.56 -24.91 44.95
C ARG A 281 58.69 -23.67 44.77
N ASP A 282 58.07 -23.20 45.85
CA ASP A 282 57.26 -21.98 45.87
C ASP A 282 57.36 -21.33 47.26
N GLN A 283 58.49 -20.64 47.49
CA GLN A 283 58.80 -19.99 48.78
C GLN A 283 57.83 -18.88 49.17
N VAL A 284 56.97 -18.44 48.25
CA VAL A 284 56.02 -17.34 48.48
C VAL A 284 54.73 -17.88 49.08
N ASN A 285 54.22 -19.01 48.55
CA ASN A 285 52.91 -19.53 48.95
C ASN A 285 52.99 -20.78 49.82
N ILE A 286 54.08 -21.55 49.75
CA ILE A 286 54.26 -22.72 50.63
C ILE A 286 54.80 -22.23 51.97
N LEU A 287 54.06 -22.51 53.04
CA LEU A 287 54.43 -22.15 54.40
C LEU A 287 55.28 -23.24 55.06
N SER A 288 54.91 -24.51 54.89
CA SER A 288 55.63 -25.66 55.45
C SER A 288 55.32 -26.97 54.73
N TYR A 289 56.29 -27.89 54.77
CA TYR A 289 56.13 -29.32 54.49
C TYR A 289 56.34 -30.11 55.78
N SER A 290 55.43 -31.00 56.11
CA SER A 290 55.46 -31.76 57.36
C SER A 290 55.19 -33.24 57.09
N LEU A 291 55.89 -34.12 57.80
CA LEU A 291 55.76 -35.56 57.72
C LEU A 291 55.15 -36.08 59.02
N PHE A 292 53.99 -36.71 58.93
CA PHE A 292 53.23 -37.22 60.07
C PHE A 292 53.24 -38.74 60.13
N ASN A 293 53.36 -39.30 61.33
CA ASN A 293 53.14 -40.73 61.55
C ASN A 293 51.63 -41.09 61.60
N LEU A 294 51.32 -42.39 61.67
CA LEU A 294 49.92 -42.86 61.75
C LEU A 294 49.16 -42.37 62.99
N SER A 295 49.89 -42.02 64.06
CA SER A 295 49.32 -41.42 65.27
C SER A 295 49.05 -39.93 65.14
N GLY A 296 49.39 -39.30 64.00
CA GLY A 296 49.17 -37.88 63.73
C GLY A 296 50.22 -36.94 64.35
N ILE A 297 51.35 -37.46 64.81
CA ILE A 297 52.46 -36.65 65.36
C ILE A 297 53.41 -36.25 64.23
N ASP A 298 53.78 -34.96 64.20
CA ASP A 298 54.79 -34.42 63.28
C ASP A 298 56.17 -34.96 63.64
N VAL A 299 56.75 -35.77 62.75
CA VAL A 299 58.07 -36.41 62.96
C VAL A 299 59.20 -35.68 62.25
N ALA A 300 58.90 -34.82 61.26
CA ALA A 300 59.86 -33.99 60.56
C ALA A 300 59.13 -32.86 59.80
N ASP A 301 59.58 -31.62 59.94
CA ASP A 301 59.04 -30.46 59.22
C ASP A 301 60.17 -29.64 58.59
N SER A 302 59.88 -29.02 57.45
CA SER A 302 60.69 -27.95 56.86
C SER A 302 60.90 -26.74 57.80
N PHE A 303 60.07 -26.59 58.83
CA PHE A 303 60.12 -25.58 59.87
C PHE A 303 60.11 -26.27 61.25
N SER A 304 61.30 -26.44 61.83
CA SER A 304 61.54 -27.26 63.02
C SER A 304 60.73 -26.88 64.27
N ALA A 305 60.11 -25.70 64.32
CA ALA A 305 59.24 -25.30 65.43
C ALA A 305 57.89 -26.04 65.45
N ASN A 306 57.53 -26.74 64.35
CA ASN A 306 56.29 -27.50 64.24
C ASN A 306 56.43 -28.98 64.66
N GLU A 307 57.66 -29.46 64.81
CA GLU A 307 57.92 -30.87 65.15
C GLU A 307 57.28 -31.24 66.50
N GLY A 308 56.69 -32.43 66.57
CA GLY A 308 55.94 -32.89 67.74
C GLY A 308 54.50 -32.39 67.83
N ASN A 309 54.03 -31.57 66.90
CA ASN A 309 52.61 -31.18 66.84
C ASN A 309 51.70 -32.38 66.57
N ASP A 310 50.56 -32.44 67.26
CA ASP A 310 49.54 -33.49 67.09
C ASP A 310 48.37 -32.98 66.23
N ILE A 311 48.16 -33.62 65.08
CA ILE A 311 47.05 -33.35 64.16
C ILE A 311 46.06 -34.51 64.04
N SER A 312 46.17 -35.54 64.88
CA SER A 312 45.35 -36.77 64.83
C SER A 312 43.84 -36.49 64.83
N ASN A 313 43.42 -35.38 65.43
CA ASN A 313 42.02 -34.98 65.52
C ASN A 313 41.49 -34.21 64.30
N LEU A 314 42.37 -33.70 63.43
CA LEU A 314 41.98 -32.87 62.28
C LEU A 314 41.39 -33.74 61.15
N GLU A 315 40.30 -33.26 60.54
CA GLU A 315 39.54 -34.07 59.59
C GLU A 315 40.30 -34.35 58.29
N TYR A 316 41.13 -33.42 57.81
CA TYR A 316 41.91 -33.64 56.57
C TYR A 316 42.93 -34.78 56.70
N PHE A 317 43.50 -34.97 57.90
CA PHE A 317 44.43 -36.05 58.20
C PHE A 317 43.69 -37.40 58.20
N LYS A 318 42.56 -37.48 58.92
CA LYS A 318 41.68 -38.65 58.93
C LYS A 318 41.18 -38.99 57.53
N GLN A 319 40.79 -37.99 56.75
CA GLN A 319 40.29 -38.16 55.39
C GLN A 319 41.37 -38.74 54.47
N THR A 320 42.61 -38.25 54.55
CA THR A 320 43.74 -38.78 53.77
C THR A 320 44.01 -40.25 54.09
N LEU A 321 44.02 -40.62 55.38
CA LEU A 321 44.21 -42.01 55.81
C LEU A 321 43.05 -42.92 55.36
N ARG A 322 41.80 -42.47 55.49
CA ARG A 322 40.60 -43.23 55.08
C ARG A 322 40.50 -43.39 53.56
N ALA A 323 40.77 -42.33 52.80
CA ALA A 323 40.65 -42.31 51.35
C ALA A 323 41.81 -43.07 50.68
N GLY A 324 42.99 -43.11 51.31
CA GLY A 324 44.20 -43.71 50.74
C GLY A 324 44.70 -42.99 49.48
N LEU A 325 44.21 -41.78 49.21
CA LEU A 325 44.55 -40.96 48.06
C LEU A 325 44.94 -39.55 48.54
N PRO A 326 45.69 -38.77 47.73
CA PRO A 326 45.92 -37.36 48.02
C PRO A 326 44.61 -36.60 48.21
N THR A 327 44.52 -35.75 49.23
CA THR A 327 43.34 -34.93 49.52
C THR A 327 43.70 -33.46 49.74
N LEU A 328 42.72 -32.60 49.52
CA LEU A 328 42.77 -31.17 49.76
C LEU A 328 41.84 -30.83 50.94
N SER A 329 42.34 -30.08 51.93
CA SER A 329 41.53 -29.59 53.03
C SER A 329 40.64 -28.40 52.63
N PRO A 330 39.62 -28.05 53.44
CA PRO A 330 39.01 -26.73 53.40
C PRO A 330 40.03 -25.61 53.68
N VAL A 331 39.66 -24.37 53.42
CA VAL A 331 40.46 -23.19 53.77
C VAL A 331 40.17 -22.79 55.22
N PHE A 332 41.23 -22.59 56.00
CA PHE A 332 41.13 -22.22 57.41
C PHE A 332 41.41 -20.72 57.60
N TYR A 333 40.51 -20.04 58.31
CA TYR A 333 40.62 -18.60 58.57
C TYR A 333 41.78 -18.27 59.51
N LYS A 334 41.94 -19.05 60.59
CA LYS A 334 42.89 -18.76 61.68
C LYS A 334 44.32 -18.53 61.19
N ASP A 335 44.76 -19.36 60.26
CA ASP A 335 46.12 -19.36 59.73
C ASP A 335 46.16 -18.95 58.24
N ASN A 336 45.03 -18.43 57.72
CA ASN A 336 44.80 -18.09 56.31
C ASN A 336 45.44 -19.10 55.34
N SER A 337 45.20 -20.39 55.56
CA SER A 337 45.90 -21.47 54.86
C SER A 337 45.02 -22.67 54.60
N PHE A 338 45.46 -23.52 53.68
CA PHE A 338 44.85 -24.79 53.37
C PHE A 338 45.95 -25.83 53.14
N TYR A 339 45.57 -27.10 53.16
CA TYR A 339 46.51 -28.21 53.24
C TYR A 339 46.29 -29.19 52.09
N PHE A 340 47.38 -29.53 51.40
CA PHE A 340 47.44 -30.73 50.57
C PHE A 340 48.03 -31.86 51.41
N SER A 341 47.47 -33.06 51.35
CA SER A 341 47.95 -34.20 52.13
C SER A 341 47.94 -35.46 51.28
N ALA A 342 49.00 -36.26 51.33
CA ALA A 342 49.10 -37.54 50.63
C ALA A 342 49.60 -38.64 51.57
N PRO A 343 49.08 -39.88 51.43
CA PRO A 343 49.57 -41.00 52.21
C PRO A 343 50.97 -41.40 51.75
N VAL A 344 51.90 -41.50 52.70
CA VAL A 344 53.22 -42.11 52.48
C VAL A 344 53.05 -43.62 52.60
N ARG A 345 53.57 -44.36 51.64
CA ARG A 345 53.36 -45.81 51.53
C ARG A 345 54.68 -46.55 51.53
N ASP A 346 54.69 -47.71 52.19
CA ASP A 346 55.82 -48.61 52.17
C ASP A 346 55.90 -49.45 50.88
N SER A 347 56.92 -50.30 50.79
CA SER A 347 57.10 -51.23 49.66
C SER A 347 55.95 -52.23 49.49
N ALA A 348 55.20 -52.52 50.55
CA ALA A 348 53.99 -53.35 50.53
C ALA A 348 52.72 -52.57 50.11
N HIS A 349 52.86 -51.27 49.78
CA HIS A 349 51.80 -50.33 49.43
C HIS A 349 50.83 -50.00 50.58
N GLU A 350 51.20 -50.31 51.82
CA GLU A 350 50.45 -49.92 53.02
C GLU A 350 50.80 -48.49 53.42
N THR A 351 49.80 -47.73 53.90
CA THR A 351 50.02 -46.36 54.36
C THR A 351 50.73 -46.39 55.71
N VAL A 352 51.91 -45.79 55.80
CA VAL A 352 52.75 -45.72 57.02
C VAL A 352 52.83 -44.31 57.62
N GLY A 353 52.29 -43.30 56.93
CA GLY A 353 52.19 -41.93 57.42
C GLY A 353 51.55 -41.00 56.39
N VAL A 354 51.63 -39.70 56.63
CA VAL A 354 51.05 -38.66 55.76
C VAL A 354 52.08 -37.56 55.54
N LEU A 355 52.34 -37.24 54.27
CA LEU A 355 53.09 -36.05 53.87
C LEU A 355 52.08 -34.92 53.61
N ARG A 356 52.30 -33.76 54.22
CA ARG A 356 51.40 -32.61 54.13
C ARG A 356 52.17 -31.36 53.71
N ILE A 357 51.52 -30.55 52.88
CA ILE A 357 51.95 -29.20 52.51
C ILE A 357 50.95 -28.20 53.07
N GLN A 358 51.42 -27.16 53.74
CA GLN A 358 50.62 -25.99 54.10
C GLN A 358 50.82 -24.88 53.09
N TYR A 359 49.74 -24.46 52.46
CA TYR A 359 49.70 -23.37 51.48
C TYR A 359 49.00 -22.15 52.05
N ASN A 360 49.52 -20.97 51.78
CA ASN A 360 48.85 -19.70 52.06
C ASN A 360 47.64 -19.52 51.13
N ALA A 361 46.46 -19.27 51.70
CA ALA A 361 45.20 -19.09 50.97
C ALA A 361 45.22 -17.87 50.03
N SER A 362 46.13 -16.91 50.24
CA SER A 362 46.33 -15.78 49.32
C SER A 362 46.68 -16.21 47.88
N VAL A 363 47.18 -17.43 47.66
CA VAL A 363 47.39 -17.96 46.29
C VAL A 363 46.08 -18.09 45.51
N LEU A 364 44.98 -18.46 46.18
CA LEU A 364 43.65 -18.56 45.54
C LEU A 364 43.17 -17.18 45.11
N GLN A 365 43.40 -16.17 45.96
CA GLN A 365 43.14 -14.77 45.63
C GLN A 365 43.97 -14.29 44.44
N GLN A 366 45.25 -14.68 44.34
CA GLN A 366 46.10 -14.34 43.20
C GLN A 366 45.60 -14.97 41.90
N ILE A 367 45.24 -16.26 41.91
CA ILE A 367 44.72 -16.97 40.72
C ILE A 367 43.40 -16.34 40.24
N ILE A 368 42.50 -16.00 41.17
CA ILE A 368 41.23 -15.34 40.85
C ILE A 368 41.44 -13.90 40.35
N ALA A 369 42.35 -13.15 40.97
CA ALA A 369 42.68 -11.79 40.56
C ALA A 369 43.29 -11.71 39.16
N GLN A 370 43.99 -12.76 38.69
CA GLN A 370 44.47 -12.85 37.30
C GLN A 370 43.33 -12.92 36.27
N SER A 371 42.12 -13.30 36.70
CA SER A 371 40.95 -13.37 35.85
C SER A 371 40.17 -12.04 35.80
N THR A 372 40.55 -11.05 36.62
CA THR A 372 39.95 -9.71 36.63
C THR A 372 40.25 -8.98 35.32
N ASN A 373 39.26 -8.25 34.80
CA ASN A 373 39.27 -7.47 33.56
C ASN A 373 39.41 -8.27 32.24
N LEU A 374 39.34 -9.60 32.25
CA LEU A 374 39.44 -10.41 31.03
C LEU A 374 38.27 -10.17 30.04
N SER A 375 37.08 -9.83 30.53
CA SER A 375 35.92 -9.43 29.70
C SER A 375 35.80 -7.91 29.51
N GLY A 376 36.84 -7.15 29.86
CA GLY A 376 36.84 -5.68 29.83
C GLY A 376 36.88 -5.04 31.22
N PRO A 377 37.03 -3.71 31.28
CA PRO A 377 37.13 -2.98 32.54
C PRO A 377 35.94 -3.26 33.46
N GLY A 378 36.18 -3.49 34.75
CA GLY A 378 35.10 -3.72 35.73
C GLY A 378 34.57 -5.16 35.77
N SER A 379 35.10 -6.08 34.97
CA SER A 379 34.82 -7.52 35.13
C SER A 379 35.74 -8.15 36.17
N PHE A 380 35.23 -9.08 36.96
CA PHE A 380 36.01 -9.75 38.01
C PHE A 380 35.45 -11.13 38.34
N ALA A 381 36.34 -11.99 38.86
CA ALA A 381 35.99 -13.34 39.30
C ALA A 381 35.86 -13.42 40.83
N MET A 382 35.06 -14.36 41.30
CA MET A 382 34.88 -14.70 42.71
C MET A 382 34.95 -16.22 42.84
N LEU A 383 35.46 -16.72 43.96
CA LEU A 383 35.51 -18.14 44.30
C LEU A 383 34.74 -18.38 45.58
N LEU A 384 33.84 -19.37 45.55
CA LEU A 384 33.05 -19.81 46.69
C LEU A 384 33.32 -21.28 47.00
N ASP A 385 33.29 -21.61 48.29
CA ASP A 385 33.39 -22.98 48.77
C ASP A 385 32.04 -23.73 48.70
N GLU A 386 32.02 -24.98 49.18
CA GLU A 386 30.81 -25.81 49.29
C GLU A 386 29.70 -25.25 50.20
N ASN A 387 30.01 -24.28 51.06
CA ASN A 387 29.06 -23.62 51.96
C ASN A 387 28.72 -22.20 51.47
N HIS A 388 29.08 -21.87 50.22
CA HIS A 388 28.90 -20.55 49.61
C HIS A 388 29.61 -19.42 50.37
N ILE A 389 30.78 -19.71 50.94
CA ILE A 389 31.68 -18.76 51.58
C ILE A 389 32.73 -18.30 50.56
N PHE A 390 32.97 -16.98 50.50
CA PHE A 390 33.98 -16.41 49.62
C PHE A 390 35.39 -16.85 50.05
N LEU A 391 36.09 -17.60 49.17
CA LEU A 391 37.50 -17.93 49.33
C LEU A 391 38.43 -16.92 48.65
N ALA A 392 37.93 -16.25 47.60
CA ALA A 392 38.62 -15.18 46.91
C ALA A 392 37.63 -14.28 46.17
N ASN A 393 37.96 -13.00 46.02
CA ASN A 393 37.17 -12.02 45.26
C ASN A 393 38.07 -11.00 44.57
N GLY A 394 37.99 -10.91 43.24
CA GLY A 394 38.85 -10.06 42.41
C GLY A 394 38.57 -8.55 42.50
N ALA A 395 37.45 -8.12 43.08
CA ALA A 395 37.09 -6.70 43.23
C ALA A 395 37.00 -6.23 44.69
N GLN A 396 36.49 -7.08 45.59
CA GLN A 396 36.24 -6.78 47.00
C GLN A 396 36.93 -7.79 47.92
N PRO A 397 38.24 -7.64 48.20
CA PRO A 397 38.96 -8.55 49.10
C PRO A 397 38.38 -8.61 50.52
N GLU A 398 37.63 -7.59 50.95
CA GLU A 398 37.03 -7.47 52.29
C GLU A 398 35.85 -8.41 52.56
N ILE A 399 35.30 -9.05 51.53
CA ILE A 399 34.20 -10.03 51.70
C ILE A 399 34.69 -11.48 51.76
N VAL A 400 35.99 -11.73 51.62
CA VAL A 400 36.58 -13.06 51.80
C VAL A 400 36.30 -13.54 53.23
N PHE A 401 35.94 -14.82 53.38
CA PHE A 401 35.40 -15.45 54.60
C PHE A 401 34.01 -14.96 55.06
N LYS A 402 33.23 -14.35 54.18
CA LYS A 402 31.78 -14.13 54.39
C LYS A 402 30.96 -15.09 53.52
N SER A 403 29.80 -15.51 54.00
CA SER A 403 28.82 -16.30 53.24
C SER A 403 27.95 -15.40 52.35
N LEU A 404 27.40 -15.96 51.26
CA LEU A 404 26.43 -15.24 50.41
C LEU A 404 25.20 -14.76 51.18
N VAL A 405 24.62 -15.65 51.99
CA VAL A 405 23.42 -15.41 52.81
C VAL A 405 23.74 -15.78 54.26
N PRO A 406 23.09 -15.18 55.28
CA PRO A 406 23.35 -15.54 56.67
C PRO A 406 23.20 -17.05 56.89
N LEU A 407 24.26 -17.68 57.40
CA LEU A 407 24.29 -19.11 57.68
C LEU A 407 23.34 -19.46 58.84
N ASP A 408 22.81 -20.68 58.84
CA ASP A 408 22.06 -21.17 59.99
C ASP A 408 22.97 -21.31 61.22
N THR A 409 22.36 -21.32 62.41
CA THR A 409 23.13 -21.34 63.67
C THR A 409 23.93 -22.62 63.86
N ALA A 410 23.48 -23.73 63.27
CA ALA A 410 24.14 -25.03 63.36
C ALA A 410 25.38 -25.13 62.46
N ALA A 411 25.28 -24.68 61.20
CA ALA A 411 26.38 -24.64 60.25
C ALA A 411 27.43 -23.61 60.69
N LEU A 412 27.02 -22.43 61.16
CA LEU A 412 27.94 -21.43 61.69
C LEU A 412 28.78 -21.99 62.85
N ALA A 413 28.14 -22.64 63.84
CA ALA A 413 28.84 -23.25 64.97
C ALA A 413 29.81 -24.38 64.53
N LYS A 414 29.41 -25.18 63.53
CA LYS A 414 30.24 -26.23 62.95
C LYS A 414 31.47 -25.65 62.26
N LEU A 415 31.31 -24.59 61.46
CA LEU A 415 32.41 -23.96 60.72
C LEU A 415 33.38 -23.19 61.64
N GLN A 416 32.86 -22.55 62.69
CA GLN A 416 33.68 -21.88 63.71
C GLN A 416 34.49 -22.88 64.55
N SER A 417 33.87 -23.97 65.01
CA SER A 417 34.58 -25.03 65.75
C SER A 417 35.62 -25.75 64.88
N ALA A 418 35.40 -25.83 63.57
CA ALA A 418 36.37 -26.34 62.60
C ALA A 418 37.47 -25.32 62.21
N GLY A 419 37.43 -24.08 62.70
CA GLY A 419 38.43 -23.04 62.39
C GLY A 419 38.35 -22.47 60.96
N GLN A 420 37.25 -22.70 60.24
CA GLN A 420 37.02 -22.20 58.88
C GLN A 420 36.46 -20.77 58.88
N LEU A 421 35.78 -20.38 59.97
CA LEU A 421 35.26 -19.02 60.18
C LEU A 421 35.67 -18.46 61.55
N PRO A 422 35.83 -17.13 61.68
CA PRO A 422 36.01 -16.47 62.96
C PRO A 422 34.76 -16.54 63.87
N ASN A 423 34.96 -16.36 65.18
CA ASN A 423 33.87 -16.27 66.15
C ASN A 423 33.06 -14.97 65.95
N GLY A 424 31.73 -15.09 65.92
CA GLY A 424 30.78 -13.97 65.79
C GLY A 424 29.41 -14.44 65.28
N THR A 425 28.54 -13.50 64.87
CA THR A 425 27.15 -13.81 64.46
C THR A 425 27.00 -14.05 62.96
N ALA A 426 25.91 -14.73 62.56
CA ALA A 426 25.63 -15.03 61.15
C ALA A 426 25.50 -13.77 60.29
N ASP A 427 24.92 -12.71 60.82
CA ASP A 427 24.75 -11.43 60.11
C ASP A 427 26.09 -10.69 59.91
N GLN A 428 27.04 -10.84 60.85
CA GLN A 428 28.36 -10.22 60.74
C GLN A 428 29.21 -10.86 59.63
N PHE A 429 28.98 -12.15 59.35
CA PHE A 429 29.72 -12.93 58.36
C PHE A 429 28.90 -13.24 57.11
N SER A 430 27.90 -12.42 56.82
CA SER A 430 27.13 -12.47 55.58
C SER A 430 27.46 -11.28 54.68
N ALA A 431 27.62 -11.53 53.38
CA ALA A 431 27.66 -10.50 52.36
C ALA A 431 26.26 -10.00 51.97
N ASN A 432 25.20 -10.69 52.42
CA ASN A 432 23.80 -10.39 52.16
C ASN A 432 23.47 -10.23 50.66
N LEU A 433 23.83 -11.26 49.88
CA LEU A 433 23.64 -11.35 48.43
C LEU A 433 22.66 -12.48 48.05
N PRO A 434 21.38 -12.42 48.47
CA PRO A 434 20.41 -13.50 48.29
C PRO A 434 20.11 -13.83 46.83
N ALA A 435 20.23 -12.85 45.93
CA ALA A 435 19.95 -13.10 44.51
C ALA A 435 20.98 -14.05 43.86
N ILE A 436 22.25 -13.98 44.29
CA ILE A 436 23.29 -14.90 43.80
C ILE A 436 23.00 -16.32 44.32
N GLU A 437 22.58 -16.43 45.58
CA GLU A 437 22.18 -17.69 46.21
C GLU A 437 21.00 -18.36 45.48
N ASP A 438 19.92 -17.63 45.23
CA ASP A 438 18.76 -18.12 44.49
C ASP A 438 19.17 -18.65 43.10
N GLY A 439 20.10 -17.94 42.46
CA GLY A 439 20.63 -18.31 41.17
C GLY A 439 21.49 -19.57 41.18
N LEU A 440 22.35 -19.74 42.18
CA LEU A 440 23.12 -20.98 42.40
C LEU A 440 22.19 -22.17 42.64
N GLN A 441 21.16 -21.99 43.48
CA GLN A 441 20.17 -23.03 43.79
C GLN A 441 19.32 -23.42 42.56
N SER A 442 19.09 -22.49 41.64
CA SER A 442 18.35 -22.74 40.40
C SER A 442 19.11 -23.60 39.38
N GLY A 443 20.41 -23.85 39.60
CA GLY A 443 21.27 -24.62 38.70
C GLY A 443 21.57 -23.92 37.37
N GLN A 444 21.31 -22.61 37.26
CA GLN A 444 21.59 -21.84 36.05
C GLN A 444 23.08 -21.50 35.95
N SER A 445 23.70 -21.81 34.81
CA SER A 445 25.10 -21.44 34.54
C SER A 445 25.29 -19.94 34.25
N PHE A 446 24.20 -19.18 34.11
CA PHE A 446 24.21 -17.75 33.86
C PHE A 446 23.04 -17.07 34.54
N LEU A 447 23.28 -15.92 35.15
CA LEU A 447 22.28 -15.11 35.85
C LEU A 447 22.49 -13.64 35.49
N THR A 448 21.40 -12.89 35.40
CA THR A 448 21.48 -11.42 35.41
C THR A 448 20.82 -10.97 36.71
N ILE A 449 21.61 -10.32 37.56
CA ILE A 449 21.20 -9.98 38.92
C ILE A 449 21.29 -8.48 39.09
N GLN A 450 20.28 -7.90 39.72
CA GLN A 450 20.31 -6.51 40.13
C GLN A 450 20.88 -6.45 41.55
N GLU A 451 22.17 -6.15 41.67
CA GLU A 451 22.84 -6.07 42.98
C GLU A 451 22.54 -4.72 43.61
N SER A 452 21.76 -4.70 44.70
CA SER A 452 21.74 -3.56 45.62
C SER A 452 23.05 -3.56 46.39
N SER A 453 24.08 -2.89 45.85
CA SER A 453 25.38 -2.80 46.49
C SER A 453 25.24 -2.40 47.96
N ALA A 454 25.81 -3.19 48.87
CA ALA A 454 25.97 -2.85 50.28
C ALA A 454 27.08 -1.79 50.53
N SER A 455 27.54 -1.10 49.48
CA SER A 455 28.43 0.05 49.62
C SER A 455 27.60 1.29 49.98
N GLU A 456 27.83 1.84 51.17
CA GLU A 456 27.21 3.10 51.65
C GLU A 456 27.36 4.30 50.69
N ASN A 457 28.15 4.18 49.61
CA ASN A 457 28.43 5.25 48.65
C ASN A 457 27.79 5.10 47.25
N LYS A 458 27.15 3.98 46.89
CA LYS A 458 26.39 3.87 45.61
C LYS A 458 24.90 3.66 45.92
N LYS A 459 24.12 4.73 45.77
CA LYS A 459 22.67 4.77 46.07
C LYS A 459 21.77 3.98 45.11
N GLU A 460 22.34 3.31 44.10
CA GLU A 460 21.53 2.57 43.10
C GLU A 460 22.05 1.15 42.88
N PRO A 461 21.13 0.18 42.73
CA PRO A 461 21.49 -1.20 42.46
C PRO A 461 22.01 -1.34 41.02
N THR A 462 23.29 -1.67 40.86
CA THR A 462 23.89 -1.95 39.55
C THR A 462 23.55 -3.38 39.14
N ALA A 463 23.03 -3.55 37.93
CA ALA A 463 22.77 -4.88 37.39
C ALA A 463 24.08 -5.49 36.89
N ASN A 464 24.37 -6.72 37.33
CA ASN A 464 25.54 -7.49 36.95
C ASN A 464 25.12 -8.73 36.16
N ALA A 465 25.82 -8.98 35.06
CA ALA A 465 25.75 -10.24 34.34
C ALA A 465 26.76 -11.21 34.98
N LEU A 466 26.28 -12.35 35.45
CA LEU A 466 27.04 -13.33 36.20
C LEU A 466 27.07 -14.67 35.45
N ALA A 467 28.26 -15.24 35.30
CA ALA A 467 28.44 -16.60 34.83
C ALA A 467 28.96 -17.49 35.95
N ILE A 468 28.41 -18.70 36.06
CA ILE A 468 28.74 -19.66 37.10
C ILE A 468 29.43 -20.87 36.47
N ALA A 469 30.58 -21.26 37.03
CA ALA A 469 31.27 -22.48 36.67
C ALA A 469 31.65 -23.28 37.92
N SER A 470 31.25 -24.54 37.98
CA SER A 470 31.63 -25.46 39.04
C SER A 470 32.99 -26.10 38.73
N MET A 471 33.80 -26.28 39.76
CA MET A 471 35.06 -27.01 39.69
C MET A 471 34.82 -28.53 39.68
N THR A 472 35.81 -29.28 39.16
CA THR A 472 35.78 -30.74 39.08
C THR A 472 36.51 -31.41 40.24
N THR A 473 37.53 -30.75 40.79
CA THR A 473 38.33 -31.29 41.92
C THR A 473 37.61 -31.21 43.26
N ARG A 474 36.83 -30.14 43.45
CA ARG A 474 36.02 -29.87 44.63
C ARG A 474 34.70 -29.22 44.23
N PRO A 475 33.66 -29.33 45.07
CA PRO A 475 32.38 -28.63 44.89
C PRO A 475 32.49 -27.11 45.16
N TRP A 476 33.56 -26.49 44.66
CA TRP A 476 33.77 -25.05 44.69
C TRP A 476 33.23 -24.45 43.39
N VAL A 477 32.82 -23.19 43.48
CA VAL A 477 32.16 -22.50 42.38
C VAL A 477 32.88 -21.19 42.08
N VAL A 478 33.19 -20.97 40.81
CA VAL A 478 33.71 -19.70 40.31
C VAL A 478 32.56 -18.91 39.70
N ILE A 479 32.39 -17.68 40.17
CA ILE A 479 31.41 -16.73 39.63
C ILE A 479 32.17 -15.61 38.94
N TYR A 480 31.83 -15.33 37.69
CA TYR A 480 32.41 -14.25 36.91
C TYR A 480 31.38 -13.16 36.69
N SER A 481 31.68 -11.92 37.10
CA SER A 481 30.77 -10.78 37.08
C SER A 481 31.21 -9.72 36.07
N LEU A 482 30.24 -9.13 35.37
CA LEU A 482 30.41 -7.96 34.51
C LEU A 482 29.26 -6.96 34.73
N GLU A 483 29.61 -5.68 34.95
CA GLU A 483 28.65 -4.59 35.10
C GLU A 483 27.86 -4.38 33.79
N GLN A 484 26.53 -4.39 33.87
CA GLN A 484 25.66 -4.36 32.70
C GLN A 484 25.76 -3.06 31.90
N ASP A 485 26.11 -1.93 32.53
CA ASP A 485 26.31 -0.66 31.84
C ASP A 485 27.50 -0.72 30.88
N ILE A 486 28.55 -1.45 31.26
CA ILE A 486 29.73 -1.68 30.42
C ILE A 486 29.36 -2.62 29.27
N LEU A 487 28.55 -3.65 29.55
CA LEU A 487 28.02 -4.56 28.53
C LEU A 487 27.14 -3.84 27.49
N LEU A 488 26.33 -2.86 27.92
CA LEU A 488 25.40 -2.15 27.05
C LEU A 488 25.99 -0.88 26.43
N ALA A 489 27.18 -0.45 26.80
CA ALA A 489 27.83 0.72 26.23
C ALA A 489 27.93 0.70 24.68
N PRO A 490 28.23 -0.44 24.01
CA PRO A 490 28.18 -0.53 22.55
C PRO A 490 26.76 -0.34 21.99
N VAL A 491 25.73 -0.87 22.67
CA VAL A 491 24.32 -0.65 22.29
C VAL A 491 23.98 0.82 22.36
N GLN A 492 24.41 1.52 23.42
CA GLN A 492 24.16 2.95 23.59
C GLN A 492 24.84 3.79 22.50
N ARG A 493 26.12 3.52 22.21
CA ARG A 493 26.85 4.20 21.12
C ARG A 493 26.19 3.94 19.77
N GLN A 494 25.83 2.68 19.49
CA GLN A 494 25.14 2.35 18.26
C GLN A 494 23.78 3.05 18.19
N THR A 495 23.01 3.05 19.26
CA THR A 495 21.71 3.73 19.34
C THR A 495 21.84 5.22 19.03
N LEU A 496 22.89 5.88 19.54
CA LEU A 496 23.19 7.27 19.23
C LEU A 496 23.47 7.46 17.74
N THR A 497 24.34 6.63 17.14
CA THR A 497 24.65 6.71 15.70
C THR A 497 23.43 6.44 14.82
N THR A 498 22.61 5.44 15.16
CA THR A 498 21.39 5.12 14.40
C THR A 498 20.34 6.21 14.56
N THR A 499 20.25 6.84 15.73
CA THR A 499 19.32 7.95 15.96
C THR A 499 19.74 9.18 15.16
N LEU A 500 21.04 9.52 15.14
CA LEU A 500 21.57 10.60 14.30
C LEU A 500 21.33 10.33 12.81
N LEU A 501 21.62 9.09 12.36
CA LEU A 501 21.38 8.70 10.97
C LEU A 501 19.89 8.76 10.63
N ALA A 502 19.02 8.26 11.51
CA ALA A 502 17.58 8.32 11.32
C ALA A 502 17.07 9.77 11.28
N LEU A 503 17.63 10.66 12.08
CA LEU A 503 17.30 12.09 12.06
C LEU A 503 17.77 12.77 10.77
N LEU A 504 18.97 12.46 10.28
CA LEU A 504 19.47 12.93 8.99
C LEU A 504 18.62 12.43 7.81
N ILE A 505 18.28 11.13 7.81
CA ILE A 505 17.38 10.53 6.81
C ILE A 505 15.99 11.16 6.91
N SER A 506 15.49 11.41 8.12
CA SER A 506 14.20 12.06 8.31
C SER A 506 14.17 13.49 7.79
N LEU A 507 15.25 14.24 8.01
CA LEU A 507 15.42 15.58 7.47
C LEU A 507 15.51 15.55 5.93
N ALA A 508 16.31 14.64 5.36
CA ALA A 508 16.41 14.46 3.92
C ALA A 508 15.05 14.08 3.32
N ALA A 509 14.34 13.12 3.92
CA ALA A 509 12.99 12.72 3.50
C ALA A 509 11.99 13.88 3.59
N ALA A 510 12.08 14.73 4.61
CA ALA A 510 11.25 15.93 4.72
C ALA A 510 11.55 16.96 3.63
N ILE A 511 12.82 17.21 3.33
CA ILE A 511 13.25 18.09 2.24
C ILE A 511 12.77 17.53 0.90
N SER A 512 12.98 16.24 0.64
CA SER A 512 12.50 15.55 -0.57
C SER A 512 10.98 15.57 -0.68
N ALA A 513 10.24 15.34 0.41
CA ALA A 513 8.78 15.42 0.44
C ALA A 513 8.29 16.83 0.10
N LEU A 514 8.94 17.86 0.66
CA LEU A 514 8.63 19.26 0.37
C LEU A 514 8.90 19.62 -1.08
N ALA A 515 10.06 19.19 -1.62
CA ALA A 515 10.45 19.42 -3.01
C ALA A 515 9.50 18.70 -4.00
N LEU A 516 9.18 17.43 -3.74
CA LEU A 516 8.27 16.64 -4.56
C LEU A 516 6.84 17.22 -4.51
N ALA A 517 6.36 17.57 -3.32
CA ALA A 517 5.05 18.21 -3.19
C ALA A 517 5.02 19.59 -3.88
N GLN A 518 6.12 20.37 -3.83
CA GLN A 518 6.22 21.63 -4.55
C GLN A 518 6.22 21.46 -6.07
N THR A 519 7.03 20.53 -6.58
CA THR A 519 7.14 20.26 -8.03
C THR A 519 5.82 19.76 -8.60
N LEU A 520 5.09 18.90 -7.89
CA LEU A 520 3.78 18.40 -8.33
C LEU A 520 2.64 19.43 -8.21
N THR A 521 2.64 20.26 -7.16
CA THR A 521 1.50 21.17 -6.91
C THR A 521 1.67 22.57 -7.47
N SER A 522 2.90 23.06 -7.67
CA SER A 522 3.12 24.42 -8.18
C SER A 522 2.53 24.66 -9.57
N PRO A 523 2.66 23.75 -10.56
CA PRO A 523 2.03 23.91 -11.87
C PRO A 523 0.51 24.02 -11.77
N LEU A 524 -0.12 23.18 -10.93
CA LEU A 524 -1.57 23.21 -10.70
C LEU A 524 -2.05 24.51 -10.06
N ILE A 525 -1.32 25.03 -9.07
CA ILE A 525 -1.67 26.30 -8.42
C ILE A 525 -1.51 27.47 -9.40
N LYS A 526 -0.46 27.47 -10.24
CA LYS A 526 -0.27 28.49 -11.28
C LYS A 526 -1.40 28.46 -12.30
N LEU A 527 -1.76 27.27 -12.81
CA LEU A 527 -2.89 27.09 -13.73
C LEU A 527 -4.21 27.54 -13.11
N ALA A 528 -4.48 27.17 -11.85
CA ALA A 528 -5.67 27.61 -11.13
C ALA A 528 -5.72 29.14 -10.96
N GLY A 529 -4.58 29.78 -10.67
CA GLY A 529 -4.47 31.24 -10.59
C GLY A 529 -4.76 31.93 -11.91
N ILE A 530 -4.22 31.43 -13.01
CA ILE A 530 -4.46 31.96 -14.37
C ILE A 530 -5.93 31.76 -14.76
N ALA A 531 -6.51 30.60 -14.46
CA ALA A 531 -7.94 30.38 -14.65
C ALA A 531 -8.78 31.40 -13.87
N GLN A 532 -8.39 31.70 -12.63
CA GLN A 532 -9.05 32.72 -11.82
C GLN A 532 -8.91 34.13 -12.41
N GLU A 533 -7.75 34.50 -12.93
CA GLU A 533 -7.55 35.78 -13.66
C GLU A 533 -8.43 35.88 -14.90
N VAL A 534 -8.54 34.82 -15.70
CA VAL A 534 -9.43 34.76 -16.87
C VAL A 534 -10.89 34.95 -16.43
N THR A 535 -11.34 34.30 -15.35
CA THR A 535 -12.70 34.49 -14.83
C THR A 535 -12.96 35.89 -14.26
N GLN A 536 -11.92 36.62 -13.87
CA GLN A 536 -12.01 38.01 -13.41
C GLN A 536 -11.94 39.05 -14.55
N GLY A 537 -11.91 38.60 -15.81
CA GLY A 537 -11.93 39.46 -17.00
C GLY A 537 -10.57 39.66 -17.67
N ASN A 538 -9.48 39.11 -17.13
CA ASN A 538 -8.17 39.14 -17.79
C ASN A 538 -8.03 38.00 -18.82
N ILE A 539 -8.67 38.14 -19.98
CA ILE A 539 -8.61 37.17 -21.08
C ILE A 539 -7.26 37.10 -21.82
N GLN A 540 -6.28 37.91 -21.39
CA GLN A 540 -4.90 37.84 -21.90
C GLN A 540 -3.99 36.94 -21.05
N ALA A 541 -4.46 36.47 -19.89
CA ALA A 541 -3.69 35.58 -19.05
C ALA A 541 -3.39 34.26 -19.78
N TYR A 542 -2.11 33.85 -19.77
CA TYR A 542 -1.63 32.66 -20.46
C TYR A 542 -0.82 31.78 -19.51
N ALA A 543 -1.00 30.46 -19.61
CA ALA A 543 -0.24 29.48 -18.86
C ALA A 543 1.03 29.10 -19.62
N THR A 544 2.19 29.21 -18.98
CA THR A 544 3.45 28.75 -19.56
C THR A 544 3.56 27.23 -19.46
N ALA A 545 3.50 26.54 -20.60
CA ALA A 545 3.72 25.09 -20.68
C ALA A 545 5.22 24.78 -20.71
N THR A 546 5.87 24.81 -19.55
CA THR A 546 7.31 24.53 -19.43
C THR A 546 7.68 23.04 -19.39
N SER A 547 6.70 22.15 -19.25
CA SER A 547 6.91 20.70 -19.18
C SER A 547 6.26 20.01 -20.37
N ASN A 548 6.83 18.88 -20.81
CA ASN A 548 6.26 18.01 -21.86
C ASN A 548 5.44 16.85 -21.28
N ASP A 549 5.07 16.95 -20.01
CA ASP A 549 4.23 15.99 -19.29
C ASP A 549 2.75 16.38 -19.33
N GLU A 550 1.93 15.71 -18.52
CA GLU A 550 0.49 15.96 -18.40
C GLU A 550 0.17 17.40 -17.96
N PHE A 551 1.06 18.06 -17.19
CA PHE A 551 0.87 19.46 -16.81
C PHE A 551 1.07 20.40 -17.99
N GLY A 552 2.02 20.08 -18.88
CA GLY A 552 2.21 20.77 -20.16
C GLY A 552 1.01 20.66 -21.08
N ILE A 553 0.49 19.44 -21.24
CA ILE A 553 -0.71 19.16 -22.04
C ILE A 553 -1.90 19.97 -21.50
N LEU A 554 -2.11 19.97 -20.18
CA LEU A 554 -3.18 20.72 -19.53
C LEU A 554 -3.02 22.23 -19.73
N ALA A 555 -1.81 22.77 -19.62
CA ALA A 555 -1.53 24.18 -19.88
C ALA A 555 -1.84 24.58 -21.33
N ASN A 556 -1.45 23.74 -22.29
CA ASN A 556 -1.73 23.97 -23.72
C ASN A 556 -3.23 23.89 -24.04
N ALA A 557 -3.93 22.93 -23.44
CA ALA A 557 -5.38 22.83 -23.57
C ALA A 557 -6.09 24.06 -23.00
N PHE A 558 -5.68 24.53 -21.82
CA PHE A 558 -6.19 25.75 -21.21
C PHE A 558 -5.95 26.99 -22.08
N ASN A 559 -4.72 27.15 -22.60
CA ASN A 559 -4.38 28.26 -23.50
C ASN A 559 -5.23 28.25 -24.78
N SER A 560 -5.47 27.07 -25.35
CA SER A 560 -6.31 26.91 -26.55
C SER A 560 -7.76 27.34 -26.28
N MET A 561 -8.30 27.02 -25.11
CA MET A 561 -9.63 27.47 -24.69
C MET A 561 -9.68 29.01 -24.54
N THR A 562 -8.71 29.61 -23.86
CA THR A 562 -8.66 31.07 -23.66
C THR A 562 -8.44 31.82 -24.98
N ALA A 563 -7.66 31.28 -25.92
CA ALA A 563 -7.49 31.84 -27.25
C ALA A 563 -8.81 31.87 -28.03
N ARG A 564 -9.57 30.77 -28.04
CA ARG A 564 -10.91 30.73 -28.65
C ARG A 564 -11.86 31.73 -28.01
N LEU A 565 -11.82 31.88 -26.68
CA LEU A 565 -12.65 32.86 -25.97
C LEU A 565 -12.32 34.30 -26.40
N ARG A 566 -11.04 34.61 -26.57
CA ARG A 566 -10.58 35.92 -27.06
C ARG A 566 -11.06 36.20 -28.49
N ASP A 567 -10.90 35.24 -29.40
CA ASP A 567 -11.32 35.39 -30.80
C ASP A 567 -12.83 35.66 -30.91
N LEU A 568 -13.62 35.01 -30.04
CA LEU A 568 -15.07 35.26 -29.95
C LEU A 568 -15.39 36.67 -29.43
N ILE A 569 -14.69 37.15 -28.39
CA ILE A 569 -14.92 38.48 -27.81
C ILE A 569 -14.49 39.58 -28.79
N SER A 570 -13.27 39.50 -29.34
CA SER A 570 -12.77 40.47 -30.32
C SER A 570 -13.60 40.49 -31.60
N GLY A 571 -14.07 39.34 -32.06
CA GLY A 571 -14.98 39.25 -33.19
C GLY A 571 -16.36 39.87 -32.94
N LEU A 572 -16.81 39.98 -31.68
CA LEU A 572 -18.03 40.68 -31.29
C LEU A 572 -17.82 42.20 -31.20
N GLU A 573 -16.72 42.64 -30.59
CA GLU A 573 -16.41 44.07 -30.39
C GLU A 573 -16.18 44.79 -31.72
N GLN A 574 -15.47 44.16 -32.67
CA GLN A 574 -15.27 44.71 -34.01
C GLN A 574 -16.59 44.87 -34.77
N ARG A 575 -17.52 43.91 -34.63
CA ARG A 575 -18.86 43.98 -35.23
C ARG A 575 -19.76 45.05 -34.61
N VAL A 576 -19.55 45.41 -33.34
CA VAL A 576 -20.32 46.47 -32.67
C VAL A 576 -19.80 47.86 -33.07
N ALA A 577 -18.47 48.04 -33.19
CA ALA A 577 -17.87 49.32 -33.59
C ALA A 577 -18.17 49.69 -35.05
N GLU A 578 -18.05 48.74 -35.99
CA GLU A 578 -18.35 48.97 -37.41
C GLU A 578 -19.84 49.27 -37.65
N ARG A 579 -20.76 48.59 -36.94
CA ARG A 579 -22.21 48.79 -37.10
C ARG A 579 -22.76 50.11 -36.57
N THR A 580 -22.02 50.84 -35.73
CA THR A 580 -22.56 52.07 -35.13
C THR A 580 -22.35 53.30 -36.04
N ALA A 581 -21.34 53.27 -36.91
CA ALA A 581 -21.05 54.35 -37.85
C ALA A 581 -21.80 54.21 -39.19
N ASP A 582 -22.03 52.98 -39.66
CA ASP A 582 -22.71 52.72 -40.93
C ASP A 582 -24.25 52.84 -40.86
N LEU A 583 -24.83 52.81 -39.65
CA LEU A 583 -26.28 52.78 -39.42
C LEU A 583 -26.99 54.12 -39.75
N GLU A 584 -26.28 55.24 -39.64
CA GLU A 584 -26.88 56.59 -39.83
C GLU A 584 -26.99 56.95 -41.32
N GLN A 585 -26.11 56.41 -42.17
CA GLN A 585 -26.12 56.68 -43.62
C GLN A 585 -26.91 55.62 -44.41
N ALA A 586 -27.02 54.38 -43.90
CA ALA A 586 -27.72 53.28 -44.56
C ALA A 586 -29.26 53.28 -44.37
N THR A 587 -29.79 54.03 -43.41
CA THR A 587 -31.22 54.01 -43.03
C THR A 587 -32.17 54.58 -44.10
N LEU A 588 -31.70 55.46 -44.99
CA LEU A 588 -32.50 56.01 -46.10
C LEU A 588 -32.51 55.12 -47.36
N GLN A 589 -31.50 54.27 -47.57
CA GLN A 589 -31.41 53.36 -48.73
C GLN A 589 -31.93 51.93 -48.43
N SER A 590 -31.83 51.47 -47.17
CA SER A 590 -32.26 50.12 -46.75
C SER A 590 -33.78 49.91 -46.86
N GLY A 591 -34.60 50.95 -46.68
CA GLY A 591 -36.06 50.83 -46.64
C GLY A 591 -36.72 50.23 -47.89
N LYS A 592 -36.19 50.49 -49.09
CA LYS A 592 -36.72 49.90 -50.35
C LYS A 592 -36.11 48.54 -50.69
N ARG A 593 -34.86 48.28 -50.31
CA ARG A 593 -34.19 46.99 -50.57
C ARG A 593 -34.61 45.89 -49.57
N ALA A 594 -35.05 46.29 -48.38
CA ALA A 594 -35.59 45.38 -47.37
C ALA A 594 -36.90 44.72 -47.80
N GLU A 595 -37.78 45.43 -48.52
CA GLU A 595 -39.07 44.90 -48.99
C GLU A 595 -38.89 43.83 -50.09
N GLU A 596 -38.00 44.09 -51.08
CA GLU A 596 -37.69 43.15 -52.16
C GLU A 596 -36.95 41.89 -51.64
N LEU A 597 -36.02 42.03 -50.69
CA LEU A 597 -35.32 40.89 -50.06
C LEU A 597 -36.19 40.10 -49.08
N GLN A 598 -37.22 40.71 -48.49
CA GLN A 598 -38.15 40.02 -47.59
C GLN A 598 -38.94 38.95 -48.35
N VAL A 599 -39.42 39.26 -49.57
CA VAL A 599 -40.14 38.28 -50.42
C VAL A 599 -39.23 37.12 -50.81
N VAL A 600 -37.98 37.37 -51.20
CA VAL A 600 -37.00 36.32 -51.51
C VAL A 600 -36.66 35.47 -50.28
N SER A 601 -36.51 36.09 -49.11
CA SER A 601 -36.24 35.40 -47.83
C SER A 601 -37.40 34.51 -47.38
N GLU A 602 -38.65 34.97 -47.53
CA GLU A 602 -39.84 34.18 -47.22
C GLU A 602 -39.95 32.94 -48.11
N VAL A 603 -39.69 33.08 -49.42
CA VAL A 603 -39.71 31.95 -50.36
C VAL A 603 -38.53 30.99 -50.08
N ALA A 604 -37.31 31.51 -49.89
CA ALA A 604 -36.14 30.69 -49.56
C ALA A 604 -36.32 29.89 -48.25
N ARG A 605 -37.01 30.48 -47.26
CA ARG A 605 -37.33 29.82 -45.99
C ARG A 605 -38.35 28.70 -46.16
N ALA A 606 -39.41 28.90 -46.95
CA ALA A 606 -40.40 27.86 -47.24
C ALA A 606 -39.80 26.69 -48.03
N VAL A 607 -38.89 26.97 -48.95
CA VAL A 607 -38.15 25.98 -49.75
C VAL A 607 -37.18 25.17 -48.87
N SER A 608 -36.48 25.81 -47.93
CA SER A 608 -35.50 25.12 -47.05
C SER A 608 -36.12 24.15 -46.03
N THR A 609 -37.43 24.24 -45.77
CA THR A 609 -38.12 23.35 -44.81
C THR A 609 -38.58 22.03 -45.42
N GLU A 610 -38.65 21.93 -46.74
CA GLU A 610 -39.14 20.72 -47.40
C GLU A 610 -38.00 19.72 -47.61
N VAL A 611 -38.21 18.50 -47.12
CA VAL A 611 -37.19 17.44 -47.10
C VAL A 611 -37.38 16.47 -48.27
N ASN A 612 -38.60 16.40 -48.84
CA ASN A 612 -38.89 15.55 -49.98
C ASN A 612 -38.64 16.29 -51.30
N LEU A 613 -37.76 15.74 -52.15
CA LEU A 613 -37.37 16.36 -53.42
C LEU A 613 -38.56 16.65 -54.35
N GLU A 614 -39.53 15.75 -54.48
CA GLU A 614 -40.68 15.94 -55.38
C GLU A 614 -41.63 17.04 -54.87
N ASN A 615 -41.87 17.06 -53.55
CA ASN A 615 -42.66 18.10 -52.91
C ASN A 615 -41.96 19.47 -53.03
N LEU A 616 -40.64 19.49 -52.83
CA LEU A 616 -39.80 20.67 -52.94
C LEU A 616 -39.89 21.28 -54.35
N LEU A 617 -39.68 20.48 -55.39
CA LEU A 617 -39.70 20.96 -56.78
C LEU A 617 -41.08 21.52 -57.16
N THR A 618 -42.16 20.86 -56.72
CA THR A 618 -43.52 21.33 -56.93
C THR A 618 -43.78 22.65 -56.20
N LEU A 619 -43.36 22.72 -54.92
CA LEU A 619 -43.49 23.91 -54.08
C LEU A 619 -42.77 25.11 -54.70
N VAL A 620 -41.54 24.92 -55.19
CA VAL A 620 -40.76 25.96 -55.87
C VAL A 620 -41.51 26.51 -57.08
N THR A 621 -41.98 25.65 -57.98
CA THR A 621 -42.66 26.13 -59.20
C THR A 621 -43.94 26.91 -58.90
N ASN A 622 -44.71 26.49 -57.89
CA ASN A 622 -45.94 27.20 -57.49
C ASN A 622 -45.63 28.52 -56.78
N LEU A 623 -44.72 28.54 -55.81
CA LEU A 623 -44.39 29.75 -55.06
C LEU A 623 -43.76 30.82 -55.94
N VAL A 624 -42.87 30.44 -56.86
CA VAL A 624 -42.24 31.38 -57.80
C VAL A 624 -43.31 31.97 -58.74
N SER A 625 -44.22 31.15 -59.25
CA SER A 625 -45.32 31.64 -60.08
C SER A 625 -46.25 32.58 -59.31
N GLU A 626 -46.70 32.21 -58.11
CA GLU A 626 -47.66 32.98 -57.32
C GLU A 626 -47.11 34.31 -56.81
N ARG A 627 -45.83 34.35 -56.41
CA ARG A 627 -45.22 35.57 -55.83
C ARG A 627 -44.73 36.56 -56.86
N PHE A 628 -44.29 36.08 -58.02
CA PHE A 628 -43.73 36.94 -59.08
C PHE A 628 -44.67 37.09 -60.29
N GLY A 629 -45.80 36.40 -60.30
CA GLY A 629 -46.83 36.55 -61.34
C GLY A 629 -46.49 35.89 -62.68
N PHE A 630 -45.58 34.91 -62.69
CA PHE A 630 -45.14 34.26 -63.93
C PHE A 630 -46.18 33.29 -64.48
N TYR A 631 -46.38 33.37 -65.80
CA TYR A 631 -47.28 32.53 -66.56
C TYR A 631 -46.89 31.04 -66.45
N HIS A 632 -45.60 30.76 -66.62
CA HIS A 632 -45.05 29.43 -66.44
C HIS A 632 -43.77 29.48 -65.62
N VAL A 633 -43.62 28.52 -64.72
CA VAL A 633 -42.37 28.16 -64.07
C VAL A 633 -42.18 26.65 -64.18
N GLY A 634 -41.00 26.24 -64.65
CA GLY A 634 -40.59 24.85 -64.76
C GLY A 634 -39.25 24.62 -64.07
N VAL A 635 -39.07 23.47 -63.43
CA VAL A 635 -37.75 23.05 -62.93
C VAL A 635 -37.28 21.83 -63.70
N PHE A 636 -36.16 21.99 -64.38
CA PHE A 636 -35.45 20.93 -65.08
C PHE A 636 -34.28 20.44 -64.23
N LEU A 637 -34.12 19.12 -64.08
CA LEU A 637 -32.94 18.53 -63.45
C LEU A 637 -32.11 17.78 -64.49
N LEU A 638 -30.79 17.81 -64.34
CA LEU A 638 -29.89 17.04 -65.20
C LEU A 638 -29.98 15.54 -64.87
N ASP A 639 -30.01 14.70 -65.90
CA ASP A 639 -29.84 13.25 -65.72
C ASP A 639 -28.43 12.89 -65.18
N PRO A 640 -28.22 11.68 -64.63
CA PRO A 640 -26.93 11.33 -64.01
C PRO A 640 -25.72 11.43 -64.94
N VAL A 641 -25.95 11.21 -66.24
CA VAL A 641 -24.93 11.29 -67.31
C VAL A 641 -24.74 12.72 -67.84
N ARG A 642 -25.65 13.63 -67.49
CA ARG A 642 -25.73 15.05 -67.86
C ARG A 642 -25.94 15.33 -69.35
N ASP A 643 -26.54 14.39 -70.06
CA ASP A 643 -26.83 14.54 -71.49
C ASP A 643 -28.15 15.28 -71.72
N ASN A 644 -29.10 15.17 -70.78
CA ASN A 644 -30.41 15.81 -70.89
C ASN A 644 -30.82 16.56 -69.63
N ALA A 645 -31.49 17.70 -69.82
CA ALA A 645 -32.26 18.40 -68.81
C ALA A 645 -33.71 17.90 -68.87
N VAL A 646 -34.18 17.26 -67.79
CA VAL A 646 -35.50 16.63 -67.70
C VAL A 646 -36.43 17.50 -66.88
N LEU A 647 -37.62 17.84 -67.40
CA LEU A 647 -38.61 18.61 -66.65
C LEU A 647 -39.17 17.75 -65.51
N ARG A 648 -38.98 18.19 -64.26
CA ARG A 648 -39.41 17.46 -63.06
C ARG A 648 -40.62 18.08 -62.37
N ALA A 649 -40.78 19.40 -62.44
CA ALA A 649 -41.92 20.09 -61.87
C ALA A 649 -42.35 21.29 -62.73
N SER A 650 -43.63 21.64 -62.65
CA SER A 650 -44.22 22.78 -63.35
C SER A 650 -45.52 23.23 -62.68
N ASN A 651 -45.75 24.54 -62.60
CA ASN A 651 -47.01 25.13 -62.14
C ASN A 651 -48.14 25.01 -63.20
N SER A 652 -47.78 25.14 -64.48
CA SER A 652 -48.71 25.40 -65.58
C SER A 652 -49.39 24.14 -66.14
N PRO A 653 -50.59 24.26 -66.76
CA PRO A 653 -51.23 23.15 -67.45
C PRO A 653 -50.37 22.57 -68.59
N GLY A 654 -49.66 23.44 -69.34
CA GLY A 654 -48.76 23.02 -70.42
C GLY A 654 -47.57 22.23 -69.90
N GLY A 655 -46.92 22.68 -68.83
CA GLY A 655 -45.80 21.94 -68.26
C GLY A 655 -46.22 20.65 -67.55
N LYS A 656 -47.45 20.56 -67.01
CA LYS A 656 -48.00 19.28 -66.53
C LYS A 656 -48.15 18.24 -67.67
N ARG A 657 -48.57 18.66 -68.87
CA ARG A 657 -48.59 17.78 -70.06
C ARG A 657 -47.17 17.36 -70.46
N MET A 658 -46.20 18.28 -70.38
CA MET A 658 -44.80 17.98 -70.65
C MET A 658 -44.20 16.95 -69.69
N ILE A 659 -44.49 17.06 -68.39
CA ILE A 659 -44.06 16.07 -67.38
C ILE A 659 -44.66 14.70 -67.69
N ALA A 660 -45.96 14.64 -68.01
CA ALA A 660 -46.65 13.38 -68.31
C ALA A 660 -46.06 12.61 -69.51
N ARG A 661 -45.47 13.32 -70.49
CA ARG A 661 -44.79 12.70 -71.64
C ARG A 661 -43.27 12.54 -71.46
N GLY A 662 -42.73 12.82 -70.27
CA GLY A 662 -41.30 12.69 -69.97
C GLY A 662 -40.42 13.68 -70.74
N HIS A 663 -40.87 14.93 -70.87
CA HIS A 663 -40.17 15.95 -71.65
C HIS A 663 -38.73 16.17 -71.15
N LYS A 664 -37.79 16.11 -72.10
CA LYS A 664 -36.36 16.28 -71.88
C LYS A 664 -35.73 17.05 -73.02
N LEU A 665 -34.74 17.87 -72.70
CA LEU A 665 -34.00 18.70 -73.65
C LEU A 665 -32.52 18.32 -73.63
N PRO A 666 -31.88 18.05 -74.78
CA PRO A 666 -30.46 17.78 -74.84
C PRO A 666 -29.65 19.01 -74.39
N VAL A 667 -28.71 18.81 -73.47
CA VAL A 667 -27.89 19.88 -72.89
C VAL A 667 -27.03 20.52 -74.00
N GLY A 668 -27.09 21.84 -74.11
CA GLY A 668 -26.31 22.66 -75.04
C GLY A 668 -26.76 22.66 -76.50
N GLN A 669 -27.73 21.83 -76.89
CA GLN A 669 -28.12 21.67 -78.30
C GLN A 669 -29.48 22.29 -78.64
N VAL A 670 -30.42 22.37 -77.69
CA VAL A 670 -31.81 22.79 -77.97
C VAL A 670 -32.34 23.72 -76.89
N GLY A 671 -32.91 24.85 -77.32
CA GLY A 671 -33.68 25.76 -76.46
C GLY A 671 -32.85 26.57 -75.46
N ILE A 672 -33.51 27.54 -74.82
CA ILE A 672 -32.89 28.43 -73.83
C ILE A 672 -32.49 27.62 -72.59
N VAL A 673 -33.36 26.72 -72.11
CA VAL A 673 -33.07 25.78 -71.02
C VAL A 673 -31.85 24.89 -71.33
N GLY A 674 -31.71 24.35 -72.54
CA GLY A 674 -30.56 23.52 -72.91
C GLY A 674 -29.27 24.32 -72.94
N HIS A 675 -29.30 25.57 -73.41
CA HIS A 675 -28.14 26.45 -73.38
C HIS A 675 -27.68 26.76 -71.94
N VAL A 676 -28.61 27.16 -71.06
CA VAL A 676 -28.31 27.45 -69.65
C VAL A 676 -27.83 26.19 -68.92
N ALA A 677 -28.36 25.02 -69.25
CA ALA A 677 -27.85 23.75 -68.70
C ALA A 677 -26.38 23.47 -69.04
N ALA A 678 -25.88 23.96 -70.20
CA ALA A 678 -24.52 23.72 -70.67
C ALA A 678 -23.52 24.81 -70.23
N SER A 679 -23.89 26.08 -70.40
CA SER A 679 -23.03 27.21 -69.99
C SER A 679 -23.11 27.46 -68.49
N GLY A 680 -24.25 27.15 -67.90
CA GLY A 680 -24.67 27.57 -66.58
C GLY A 680 -24.93 29.07 -66.49
N GLU A 681 -24.71 29.89 -67.51
CA GLU A 681 -24.95 31.34 -67.38
C GLU A 681 -26.45 31.62 -67.56
N PRO A 682 -27.04 32.52 -66.74
CA PRO A 682 -28.45 32.88 -66.87
C PRO A 682 -28.70 33.52 -68.23
N ARG A 683 -29.90 33.30 -68.79
CA ARG A 683 -30.26 33.85 -70.10
C ARG A 683 -31.71 34.33 -70.11
N ILE A 684 -31.92 35.50 -70.72
CA ILE A 684 -33.24 36.06 -71.03
C ILE A 684 -33.41 36.11 -72.55
N ALA A 685 -34.56 35.65 -73.03
CA ALA A 685 -35.10 36.01 -74.34
C ALA A 685 -36.27 36.98 -74.16
N LEU A 686 -36.07 38.22 -74.58
CA LEU A 686 -37.04 39.29 -74.43
C LEU A 686 -38.22 39.17 -75.41
N ASP A 687 -38.00 38.57 -76.59
CA ASP A 687 -39.06 38.06 -77.45
C ASP A 687 -38.66 36.70 -78.02
N VAL A 688 -39.36 35.64 -77.63
CA VAL A 688 -39.02 34.28 -78.05
C VAL A 688 -39.28 34.03 -79.54
N GLY A 689 -40.16 34.82 -80.18
CA GLY A 689 -40.45 34.68 -81.62
C GLY A 689 -39.31 35.15 -82.53
N GLU A 690 -38.38 35.97 -82.02
CA GLU A 690 -37.26 36.56 -82.76
C GLU A 690 -35.88 35.97 -82.35
N ASP A 691 -35.82 35.08 -81.34
CA ASP A 691 -34.56 34.48 -80.85
C ASP A 691 -34.14 33.25 -81.69
N ALA A 692 -32.87 33.23 -82.12
CA ALA A 692 -32.28 32.19 -82.97
C ALA A 692 -32.23 30.78 -82.34
N THR A 693 -32.42 30.68 -81.03
CA THR A 693 -32.40 29.44 -80.24
C THR A 693 -33.78 29.00 -79.76
N TYR A 694 -34.86 29.66 -80.22
CA TYR A 694 -36.22 29.35 -79.80
C TYR A 694 -36.70 27.98 -80.29
N PHE A 695 -37.20 27.18 -79.34
CA PHE A 695 -37.93 25.95 -79.61
C PHE A 695 -39.43 26.24 -79.45
N ASN A 696 -40.17 26.28 -80.56
CA ASN A 696 -41.61 26.51 -80.53
C ASN A 696 -42.31 25.30 -79.90
N ASN A 697 -42.65 25.40 -78.63
CA ASN A 697 -43.27 24.33 -77.87
C ASN A 697 -44.79 24.36 -78.06
N PRO A 698 -45.40 23.32 -78.68
CA PRO A 698 -46.84 23.29 -78.93
C PRO A 698 -47.69 23.34 -77.64
N ASP A 699 -47.10 22.95 -76.51
CA ASP A 699 -47.77 22.98 -75.22
C ASP A 699 -47.84 24.39 -74.60
N MET A 700 -47.07 25.36 -75.13
CA MET A 700 -46.89 26.73 -74.61
C MET A 700 -46.94 27.80 -75.72
N PRO A 701 -48.06 27.91 -76.47
CA PRO A 701 -48.13 28.78 -77.65
C PRO A 701 -48.17 30.29 -77.34
N GLU A 702 -48.45 30.66 -76.10
CA GLU A 702 -48.61 32.07 -75.69
C GLU A 702 -47.33 32.68 -75.14
N THR A 703 -46.24 31.91 -75.00
CA THR A 703 -44.98 32.41 -74.50
C THR A 703 -44.42 33.48 -75.44
N ARG A 704 -44.16 34.66 -74.90
CA ARG A 704 -43.58 35.81 -75.59
C ARG A 704 -42.20 36.17 -75.05
N SER A 705 -41.89 35.90 -73.79
CA SER A 705 -40.53 36.03 -73.25
C SER A 705 -40.21 34.89 -72.29
N GLU A 706 -38.92 34.55 -72.16
CA GLU A 706 -38.42 33.43 -71.34
C GLU A 706 -37.15 33.83 -70.61
N MET A 707 -37.05 33.47 -69.33
CA MET A 707 -35.87 33.61 -68.49
C MET A 707 -35.52 32.24 -67.92
N ALA A 708 -34.32 31.77 -68.23
CA ALA A 708 -33.79 30.54 -67.67
C ALA A 708 -32.61 30.84 -66.74
N LEU A 709 -32.67 30.33 -65.53
CA LEU A 709 -31.68 30.50 -64.48
C LEU A 709 -31.05 29.16 -64.11
N PRO A 710 -29.73 29.11 -63.93
CA PRO A 710 -29.04 27.88 -63.58
C PRO A 710 -29.27 27.53 -62.10
N LEU A 711 -29.50 26.25 -61.79
CA LEU A 711 -29.49 25.77 -60.41
C LEU A 711 -28.07 25.30 -60.08
N ARG A 712 -27.25 26.21 -59.52
CA ARG A 712 -25.81 25.97 -59.29
C ARG A 712 -25.53 25.69 -57.82
N LEU A 713 -24.68 24.70 -57.57
CA LEU A 713 -24.13 24.45 -56.25
C LEU A 713 -22.64 24.07 -56.34
N ARG A 714 -21.77 24.85 -55.68
CA ARG A 714 -20.31 24.62 -55.63
C ARG A 714 -19.67 24.38 -57.01
N GLY A 715 -20.07 25.15 -58.01
CA GLY A 715 -19.55 25.05 -59.39
C GLY A 715 -20.15 23.92 -60.23
N ARG A 716 -21.13 23.17 -59.71
CA ARG A 716 -21.90 22.16 -60.45
C ARG A 716 -23.30 22.68 -60.79
N ILE A 717 -23.72 22.49 -62.04
CA ILE A 717 -25.10 22.73 -62.47
C ILE A 717 -25.92 21.48 -62.12
N LEU A 718 -26.94 21.65 -61.30
CA LEU A 718 -27.88 20.59 -60.90
C LEU A 718 -29.08 20.53 -61.85
N GLY A 719 -29.44 21.67 -62.44
CA GLY A 719 -30.63 21.84 -63.24
C GLY A 719 -30.81 23.28 -63.70
N VAL A 720 -32.01 23.60 -64.18
CA VAL A 720 -32.41 24.92 -64.68
C VAL A 720 -33.80 25.26 -64.16
N LEU A 721 -33.97 26.46 -63.64
CA LEU A 721 -35.26 27.07 -63.34
C LEU A 721 -35.67 27.91 -64.54
N ASP A 722 -36.76 27.50 -65.20
CA ASP A 722 -37.33 28.17 -66.36
C ASP A 722 -38.54 29.01 -65.92
N ALA A 723 -38.62 30.25 -66.38
CA ALA A 723 -39.74 31.16 -66.14
C ALA A 723 -40.16 31.83 -67.45
N GLN A 724 -41.44 31.81 -67.77
CA GLN A 724 -41.95 32.35 -69.03
C GLN A 724 -43.10 33.33 -68.80
N SER A 725 -43.26 34.29 -69.72
CA SER A 725 -44.32 35.29 -69.72
C SER A 725 -45.01 35.37 -71.09
N ILE A 726 -46.29 35.76 -71.07
CA ILE A 726 -47.09 36.06 -72.27
C ILE A 726 -46.86 37.48 -72.80
N GLU A 727 -46.08 38.30 -72.09
CA GLU A 727 -45.68 39.64 -72.52
C GLU A 727 -44.23 39.62 -73.06
N ALA A 728 -43.96 40.40 -74.11
CA ALA A 728 -42.60 40.63 -74.57
C ALA A 728 -41.89 41.63 -73.63
N ASN A 729 -40.57 41.49 -73.47
CA ASN A 729 -39.72 42.28 -72.57
C ASN A 729 -40.13 42.22 -71.08
N ALA A 730 -40.72 41.12 -70.63
CA ALA A 730 -41.20 41.01 -69.24
C ALA A 730 -40.08 40.84 -68.20
N PHE A 731 -38.86 40.51 -68.61
CA PHE A 731 -37.74 40.23 -67.71
C PHE A 731 -36.61 41.23 -67.88
N THR A 732 -36.00 41.65 -66.78
CA THR A 732 -34.86 42.58 -66.71
C THR A 732 -33.63 41.92 -66.08
N GLU A 733 -32.45 42.53 -66.21
CA GLU A 733 -31.24 42.07 -65.50
C GLU A 733 -31.43 42.07 -63.97
N LYS A 734 -32.24 42.99 -63.44
CA LYS A 734 -32.58 43.02 -62.01
C LYS A 734 -33.39 41.80 -61.58
N ASP A 735 -34.22 41.25 -62.47
CA ASP A 735 -34.98 40.03 -62.20
C ASP A 735 -34.05 38.80 -62.18
N VAL A 736 -33.03 38.78 -63.03
CA VAL A 736 -31.96 37.76 -62.99
C VAL A 736 -31.19 37.85 -61.68
N GLU A 737 -30.83 39.05 -61.22
CA GLU A 737 -30.15 39.22 -59.92
C GLU A 737 -31.03 38.76 -58.75
N THR A 738 -32.31 39.14 -58.76
CA THR A 738 -33.22 38.90 -57.62
C THR A 738 -33.67 37.44 -57.55
N ILE A 739 -34.05 36.86 -58.69
CA ILE A 739 -34.55 35.48 -58.78
C ILE A 739 -33.38 34.49 -58.90
N GLY A 740 -32.22 34.94 -59.38
CA GLY A 740 -30.98 34.18 -59.33
C GLY A 740 -30.58 33.80 -57.91
N ILE A 741 -30.76 34.71 -56.93
CA ILE A 741 -30.57 34.40 -55.51
C ILE A 741 -31.50 33.27 -55.07
N LEU A 742 -32.75 33.29 -55.53
CA LEU A 742 -33.70 32.22 -55.23
C LEU A 742 -33.32 30.90 -55.91
N ALA A 743 -32.86 30.94 -57.16
CA ALA A 743 -32.38 29.78 -57.89
C ALA A 743 -31.19 29.10 -57.18
N ASP A 744 -30.25 29.89 -56.62
CA ASP A 744 -29.15 29.36 -55.80
C ASP A 744 -29.67 28.69 -54.52
N GLN A 745 -30.65 29.29 -53.83
CA GLN A 745 -31.26 28.67 -52.64
C GLN A 745 -32.02 27.38 -52.98
N VAL A 746 -32.72 27.35 -54.12
CA VAL A 746 -33.40 26.16 -54.63
C VAL A 746 -32.38 25.06 -54.95
N ALA A 747 -31.22 25.39 -55.54
CA ALA A 747 -30.15 24.43 -55.79
C ALA A 747 -29.59 23.82 -54.49
N ILE A 748 -29.39 24.64 -53.45
CA ILE A 748 -28.99 24.17 -52.11
C ILE A 748 -30.06 23.23 -51.52
N ALA A 749 -31.34 23.60 -51.59
CA ALA A 749 -32.43 22.81 -51.05
C ALA A 749 -32.58 21.46 -51.78
N ILE A 750 -32.42 21.44 -53.10
CA ILE A 750 -32.45 20.21 -53.91
C ILE A 750 -31.32 19.26 -53.49
N GLU A 751 -30.10 19.75 -53.31
CA GLU A 751 -28.99 18.92 -52.85
C GLU A 751 -29.20 18.44 -51.41
N ASN A 752 -29.71 19.30 -50.52
CA ASN A 752 -30.02 18.92 -49.14
C ASN A 752 -31.09 17.82 -49.08
N ALA A 753 -32.18 17.96 -49.83
CA ALA A 753 -33.23 16.94 -49.91
C ALA A 753 -32.68 15.62 -50.44
N ARG A 754 -31.79 15.66 -51.43
CA ARG A 754 -31.08 14.48 -51.95
C ARG A 754 -30.17 13.85 -50.91
N LEU A 755 -29.28 14.61 -50.28
CA LEU A 755 -28.33 14.14 -49.27
C LEU A 755 -29.03 13.56 -48.03
N ILE A 756 -30.13 14.17 -47.58
CA ILE A 756 -30.92 13.64 -46.47
C ILE A 756 -31.55 12.31 -46.85
N SER A 757 -32.06 12.16 -48.08
CA SER A 757 -32.60 10.90 -48.58
C SER A 757 -31.53 9.81 -48.64
N GLU A 758 -30.34 10.12 -49.17
CA GLU A 758 -29.19 9.19 -49.24
C GLU A 758 -28.72 8.78 -47.84
N SER A 759 -28.62 9.72 -46.90
CA SER A 759 -28.23 9.46 -45.50
C SER A 759 -29.24 8.58 -44.77
N ARG A 760 -30.54 8.83 -44.95
CA ARG A 760 -31.61 7.98 -44.39
C ARG A 760 -31.55 6.56 -44.95
N GLN A 761 -31.27 6.42 -46.24
CA GLN A 761 -31.11 5.11 -46.87
C GLN A 761 -29.89 4.37 -46.32
N ALA A 762 -28.74 5.03 -46.18
CA ALA A 762 -27.53 4.44 -45.61
C ALA A 762 -27.72 4.04 -44.13
N LEU A 763 -28.44 4.84 -43.35
CA LEU A 763 -28.79 4.50 -41.97
C LEU A 763 -29.69 3.26 -41.90
N ALA A 764 -30.71 3.18 -42.76
CA ALA A 764 -31.59 2.03 -42.83
C ALA A 764 -30.83 0.75 -43.23
N GLU A 765 -29.91 0.85 -44.19
CA GLU A 765 -29.05 -0.25 -44.61
C GLU A 765 -28.11 -0.70 -43.48
N SER A 766 -27.46 0.24 -42.78
CA SER A 766 -26.61 -0.07 -41.62
C SER A 766 -27.40 -0.71 -40.47
N GLN A 767 -28.62 -0.25 -40.20
CA GLN A 767 -29.49 -0.84 -39.18
C GLN A 767 -29.92 -2.26 -39.56
N SER A 768 -30.20 -2.51 -40.85
CA SER A 768 -30.52 -3.84 -41.35
C SER A 768 -29.33 -4.80 -41.20
N LEU A 769 -28.13 -4.37 -41.60
CA LEU A 769 -26.90 -5.17 -41.47
C LEU A 769 -26.56 -5.51 -40.02
N TYR A 770 -26.78 -4.56 -39.11
CA TYR A 770 -26.57 -4.80 -37.69
C TYR A 770 -27.60 -5.77 -37.09
N GLY A 771 -28.86 -5.71 -37.53
CA GLY A 771 -29.89 -6.69 -37.18
C GLY A 771 -29.53 -8.11 -37.67
N ASP A 772 -29.11 -8.24 -38.92
CA ASP A 772 -28.63 -9.49 -39.51
C ASP A 772 -27.46 -10.09 -38.73
N PHE A 773 -26.54 -9.25 -38.26
CA PHE A 773 -25.39 -9.68 -37.47
C PHE A 773 -25.82 -10.31 -36.13
N ILE A 774 -26.76 -9.67 -35.41
CA ILE A 774 -27.28 -10.20 -34.14
C ILE A 774 -27.96 -11.55 -34.38
N ASN A 775 -28.83 -11.67 -35.40
CA ASN A 775 -29.55 -12.92 -35.67
C ASN A 775 -28.59 -14.07 -35.98
N ARG A 776 -27.61 -13.87 -36.86
CA ARG A 776 -26.60 -14.91 -37.18
C ARG A 776 -25.68 -15.26 -36.01
N ALA A 777 -25.47 -14.35 -35.07
CA ALA A 777 -24.67 -14.61 -33.87
C ALA A 777 -25.42 -15.52 -32.89
N TRP A 778 -26.72 -15.29 -32.72
CA TRP A 778 -27.58 -16.09 -31.86
C TRP A 778 -27.97 -17.44 -32.49
N GLU A 779 -28.19 -17.51 -33.82
CA GLU A 779 -28.39 -18.77 -34.56
C GLU A 779 -27.21 -19.74 -34.39
N ARG A 780 -25.98 -19.25 -34.54
CA ARG A 780 -24.78 -20.09 -34.33
C ARG A 780 -24.68 -20.60 -32.88
N LYS A 781 -25.18 -19.83 -31.91
CA LYS A 781 -25.14 -20.23 -30.49
C LYS A 781 -26.19 -21.31 -30.19
N THR A 782 -27.39 -21.19 -30.77
CA THR A 782 -28.46 -22.19 -30.62
C THR A 782 -28.18 -23.49 -31.37
N GLU A 783 -27.31 -23.49 -32.40
CA GLU A 783 -26.82 -24.73 -33.03
C GLU A 783 -25.82 -25.52 -32.17
N GLN A 784 -25.11 -24.85 -31.24
CA GLN A 784 -24.02 -25.44 -30.45
C GLN A 784 -24.39 -25.75 -29.00
N SER A 785 -25.59 -25.38 -28.54
CA SER A 785 -26.03 -25.47 -27.14
C SER A 785 -27.54 -25.69 -27.06
N ALA A 786 -28.04 -26.18 -25.92
CA ALA A 786 -29.48 -26.41 -25.72
C ALA A 786 -30.32 -25.16 -26.01
N LEU A 787 -31.48 -25.34 -26.65
CA LEU A 787 -32.37 -24.28 -27.15
C LEU A 787 -33.03 -23.46 -26.03
N GLY A 788 -33.02 -23.95 -24.80
CA GLY A 788 -33.54 -23.22 -23.64
C GLY A 788 -33.55 -24.05 -22.36
N TYR A 789 -34.15 -23.50 -21.31
CA TYR A 789 -34.29 -24.14 -20.02
C TYR A 789 -35.69 -23.87 -19.48
N TYR A 790 -36.38 -24.90 -18.99
CA TYR A 790 -37.62 -24.71 -18.23
C TYR A 790 -37.49 -25.31 -16.84
N HIS A 791 -38.20 -24.72 -15.89
CA HIS A 791 -38.23 -25.16 -14.51
C HIS A 791 -39.68 -25.33 -14.05
N ALA A 792 -40.06 -26.57 -13.75
CA ALA A 792 -41.39 -26.91 -13.24
C ALA A 792 -41.26 -27.84 -12.01
N ALA A 793 -42.03 -27.55 -10.96
CA ALA A 793 -42.12 -28.39 -9.75
C ALA A 793 -40.78 -28.73 -9.04
N GLY A 794 -39.78 -27.84 -9.10
CA GLY A 794 -38.51 -27.98 -8.37
C GLY A 794 -37.41 -28.73 -9.12
N THR A 795 -37.66 -29.15 -10.36
CA THR A 795 -36.67 -29.75 -11.26
C THR A 795 -36.56 -28.94 -12.54
N GLY A 796 -35.33 -28.71 -13.00
CA GLY A 796 -35.08 -28.03 -14.26
C GLY A 796 -34.64 -28.98 -15.36
N HIS A 797 -35.12 -28.73 -16.57
CA HIS A 797 -34.85 -29.54 -17.75
C HIS A 797 -34.38 -28.65 -18.90
N LEU A 798 -33.43 -29.17 -19.68
CA LEU A 798 -32.97 -28.53 -20.92
C LEU A 798 -34.01 -28.75 -22.02
N ILE A 799 -34.34 -27.67 -22.73
CA ILE A 799 -35.17 -27.71 -23.93
C ILE A 799 -34.21 -27.95 -25.11
N ASN A 800 -34.34 -29.12 -25.75
CA ASN A 800 -33.58 -29.47 -26.94
C ASN A 800 -34.44 -29.53 -28.20
N GLU A 801 -35.76 -29.36 -28.06
CA GLU A 801 -36.74 -29.36 -29.17
C GLU A 801 -37.51 -28.03 -29.19
N PRO A 802 -37.94 -27.54 -30.37
CA PRO A 802 -38.70 -26.29 -30.48
C PRO A 802 -40.04 -26.34 -29.72
N VAL A 803 -40.38 -25.26 -29.01
CA VAL A 803 -41.64 -25.14 -28.25
C VAL A 803 -42.77 -24.64 -29.16
N GLU A 804 -43.79 -25.46 -29.40
CA GLU A 804 -44.93 -25.18 -30.31
C GLU A 804 -46.17 -24.65 -29.58
N TRP A 805 -46.02 -23.69 -28.65
CA TRP A 805 -47.16 -23.07 -27.99
C TRP A 805 -47.62 -21.80 -28.71
N ASP A 806 -48.93 -21.59 -28.84
CA ASP A 806 -49.49 -20.50 -29.64
C ASP A 806 -49.04 -19.12 -29.16
N GLU A 807 -49.01 -18.89 -27.85
CA GLU A 807 -48.56 -17.63 -27.24
C GLU A 807 -47.06 -17.38 -27.45
N VAL A 808 -46.24 -18.43 -27.39
CA VAL A 808 -44.80 -18.40 -27.67
C VAL A 808 -44.57 -18.09 -29.16
N GLN A 809 -45.27 -18.79 -30.05
CA GLN A 809 -45.16 -18.56 -31.50
C GLN A 809 -45.65 -17.17 -31.90
N ASN A 810 -46.72 -16.68 -31.26
CA ASN A 810 -47.21 -15.33 -31.46
C ASN A 810 -46.24 -14.27 -30.92
N ALA A 811 -45.63 -14.49 -29.76
CA ALA A 811 -44.63 -13.57 -29.21
C ALA A 811 -43.36 -13.51 -30.10
N LEU A 812 -42.91 -14.63 -30.67
CA LEU A 812 -41.79 -14.66 -31.64
C LEU A 812 -42.11 -13.89 -32.91
N LYS A 813 -43.29 -14.14 -33.49
CA LYS A 813 -43.69 -13.54 -34.77
C LYS A 813 -43.97 -12.05 -34.65
N THR A 814 -44.61 -11.64 -33.55
CA THR A 814 -45.04 -10.24 -33.36
C THR A 814 -43.99 -9.38 -32.68
N GLY A 815 -43.02 -9.99 -31.97
CA GLY A 815 -42.05 -9.28 -31.15
C GLY A 815 -42.68 -8.49 -29.99
N ARG A 816 -43.91 -8.84 -29.61
CA ARG A 816 -44.66 -8.22 -28.51
C ARG A 816 -45.02 -9.26 -27.47
N MET A 817 -45.23 -8.81 -26.23
CA MET A 817 -45.75 -9.68 -25.19
C MET A 817 -47.13 -10.22 -25.59
N VAL A 818 -47.35 -11.50 -25.30
CA VAL A 818 -48.65 -12.15 -25.41
C VAL A 818 -49.05 -12.67 -24.04
N VAL A 819 -50.16 -12.16 -23.52
CA VAL A 819 -50.83 -12.72 -22.33
C VAL A 819 -51.88 -13.70 -22.83
N ALA A 820 -51.69 -14.98 -22.53
CA ALA A 820 -52.65 -16.02 -22.86
C ALA A 820 -53.75 -16.05 -21.80
N THR A 821 -54.92 -15.52 -22.16
CA THR A 821 -56.15 -15.66 -21.36
C THR A 821 -56.80 -17.00 -21.69
N PRO A 822 -57.31 -17.78 -20.71
CA PRO A 822 -57.92 -19.08 -20.99
C PRO A 822 -59.11 -18.96 -21.95
N ALA A 823 -58.91 -19.29 -23.22
CA ALA A 823 -60.01 -19.46 -24.15
C ALA A 823 -60.57 -20.87 -23.95
N ARG A 824 -61.78 -20.94 -23.40
CA ARG A 824 -62.50 -22.20 -23.21
C ARG A 824 -62.84 -22.82 -24.57
N LYS A 825 -62.00 -23.73 -25.09
CA LYS A 825 -62.42 -24.72 -26.09
C LYS A 825 -61.52 -25.98 -26.14
N SER A 826 -62.26 -27.09 -26.15
CA SER A 826 -61.97 -28.51 -26.32
C SER A 826 -60.57 -29.03 -26.64
N ASP A 827 -60.27 -30.07 -25.85
CA ASP A 827 -59.39 -31.22 -26.07
C ASP A 827 -57.88 -31.08 -25.84
N THR A 828 -57.48 -31.64 -24.68
CA THR A 828 -56.21 -32.31 -24.36
C THR A 828 -54.96 -31.52 -23.96
N GLN A 829 -54.98 -30.19 -23.86
CA GLN A 829 -53.94 -29.45 -23.13
C GLN A 829 -54.54 -28.60 -22.02
N ALA A 830 -54.03 -28.76 -20.80
CA ALA A 830 -54.48 -28.02 -19.63
C ALA A 830 -54.39 -26.51 -19.89
N THR A 831 -55.54 -25.83 -19.86
CA THR A 831 -55.65 -24.36 -19.89
C THR A 831 -54.86 -23.79 -18.73
N ILE A 832 -53.71 -23.19 -19.02
CA ILE A 832 -52.84 -22.55 -18.05
C ILE A 832 -52.75 -21.07 -18.44
N SER A 833 -52.98 -20.18 -17.48
CA SER A 833 -52.73 -18.74 -17.66
C SER A 833 -51.23 -18.51 -17.84
N ALA A 834 -50.84 -17.92 -18.96
CA ALA A 834 -49.43 -17.78 -19.36
C ALA A 834 -49.10 -16.37 -19.88
N VAL A 835 -47.85 -15.96 -19.71
CA VAL A 835 -47.30 -14.71 -20.26
C VAL A 835 -46.02 -15.04 -20.99
N ALA A 836 -46.04 -14.85 -22.30
CA ALA A 836 -44.88 -14.97 -23.17
C ALA A 836 -44.33 -13.58 -23.48
N VAL A 837 -43.12 -13.28 -22.99
CA VAL A 837 -42.44 -12.00 -23.20
C VAL A 837 -41.20 -12.21 -24.09
N PRO A 838 -41.09 -11.50 -25.22
CA PRO A 838 -39.90 -11.61 -26.06
C PRO A 838 -38.68 -10.99 -25.37
N ILE A 839 -37.57 -11.74 -25.36
CA ILE A 839 -36.27 -11.26 -24.92
C ILE A 839 -35.66 -10.50 -26.10
N ARG A 840 -35.59 -9.17 -25.98
CA ARG A 840 -35.19 -8.29 -27.07
C ARG A 840 -33.85 -7.63 -26.79
N LEU A 841 -32.93 -7.74 -27.73
CA LEU A 841 -31.73 -6.94 -27.76
C LEU A 841 -31.88 -5.89 -28.85
N GLN A 842 -32.01 -4.62 -28.43
CA GLN A 842 -32.41 -3.51 -29.30
C GLN A 842 -33.75 -3.76 -30.00
N ASN A 843 -33.74 -4.15 -31.27
CA ASN A 843 -34.93 -4.38 -32.09
C ASN A 843 -35.03 -5.81 -32.65
N GLN A 844 -34.20 -6.74 -32.15
CA GLN A 844 -34.20 -8.15 -32.54
C GLN A 844 -34.63 -9.04 -31.37
N VAL A 845 -35.46 -10.05 -31.65
CA VAL A 845 -35.92 -11.04 -30.67
C VAL A 845 -34.90 -12.17 -30.65
N ILE A 846 -34.21 -12.35 -29.53
CA ILE A 846 -33.18 -13.39 -29.36
C ILE A 846 -33.69 -14.61 -28.56
N GLY A 847 -34.88 -14.51 -28.00
CA GLY A 847 -35.52 -15.61 -27.25
C GLY A 847 -36.87 -15.20 -26.66
N ILE A 848 -37.46 -16.09 -25.86
CA ILE A 848 -38.72 -15.83 -25.13
C ILE A 848 -38.56 -16.24 -23.67
N LEU A 849 -39.12 -15.40 -22.81
CA LEU A 849 -39.43 -15.75 -21.43
C LEU A 849 -40.92 -16.12 -21.36
N ASP A 850 -41.21 -17.42 -21.22
CA ASP A 850 -42.57 -17.92 -21.02
C ASP A 850 -42.81 -18.25 -19.54
N ILE A 851 -43.83 -17.63 -18.93
CA ILE A 851 -44.18 -17.81 -17.53
C ILE A 851 -45.60 -18.34 -17.43
N ARG A 852 -45.77 -19.45 -16.72
CA ARG A 852 -47.01 -20.20 -16.63
C ARG A 852 -47.50 -20.32 -15.18
N SER A 853 -48.80 -20.11 -14.97
CA SER A 853 -49.45 -20.26 -13.67
C SER A 853 -50.08 -21.64 -13.50
N ALA A 854 -49.93 -22.26 -12.33
CA ALA A 854 -50.66 -23.50 -12.02
C ALA A 854 -52.18 -23.27 -11.86
N ASP A 855 -52.59 -22.03 -11.57
CA ASP A 855 -53.99 -21.60 -11.53
C ASP A 855 -54.44 -21.13 -12.92
N PRO A 856 -55.39 -21.83 -13.57
CA PRO A 856 -55.95 -21.46 -14.87
C PRO A 856 -56.60 -20.09 -14.89
N ASP A 857 -57.21 -19.66 -13.78
CA ASP A 857 -58.05 -18.45 -13.73
C ASP A 857 -57.28 -17.22 -13.24
N ARG A 858 -55.94 -17.33 -13.06
CA ARG A 858 -55.10 -16.21 -12.62
C ARG A 858 -55.11 -15.07 -13.64
N ALA A 859 -55.53 -13.90 -13.18
CA ALA A 859 -55.34 -12.63 -13.88
C ALA A 859 -53.98 -12.01 -13.51
N TRP A 860 -53.16 -11.71 -14.51
CA TRP A 860 -51.87 -11.03 -14.33
C TRP A 860 -52.08 -9.54 -14.10
N THR A 861 -51.46 -8.99 -13.05
CA THR A 861 -51.56 -7.55 -12.76
C THR A 861 -50.58 -6.73 -13.62
N GLU A 862 -50.85 -5.43 -13.80
CA GLU A 862 -49.91 -4.55 -14.51
C GLU A 862 -48.51 -4.51 -13.85
N ASP A 863 -48.44 -4.58 -12.52
CA ASP A 863 -47.17 -4.63 -11.78
C ASP A 863 -46.41 -5.95 -12.05
N GLU A 864 -47.12 -7.09 -12.10
CA GLU A 864 -46.52 -8.39 -12.43
C GLU A 864 -45.98 -8.39 -13.87
N ILE A 865 -46.77 -7.88 -14.81
CA ILE A 865 -46.41 -7.73 -16.22
C ILE A 865 -45.15 -6.85 -16.35
N ALA A 866 -45.11 -5.70 -15.67
CA ALA A 866 -43.96 -4.79 -15.70
C ALA A 866 -42.68 -5.43 -15.13
N VAL A 867 -42.80 -6.23 -14.07
CA VAL A 867 -41.66 -6.98 -13.53
C VAL A 867 -41.15 -8.03 -14.51
N ILE A 868 -42.05 -8.73 -15.20
CA ILE A 868 -41.67 -9.75 -16.20
C ILE A 868 -41.00 -9.09 -17.40
N GLU A 869 -41.50 -7.96 -17.91
CA GLU A 869 -40.84 -7.20 -18.98
C GLU A 869 -39.46 -6.71 -18.59
N ALA A 870 -39.35 -6.07 -17.42
CA ALA A 870 -38.06 -5.57 -16.93
C ALA A 870 -37.06 -6.72 -16.73
N THR A 871 -37.54 -7.91 -16.36
CA THR A 871 -36.72 -9.11 -16.24
C THR A 871 -36.26 -9.60 -17.61
N ALA A 872 -37.15 -9.65 -18.61
CA ALA A 872 -36.81 -10.03 -19.98
C ALA A 872 -35.79 -9.08 -20.61
N GLU A 873 -35.90 -7.76 -20.36
CA GLU A 873 -34.93 -6.77 -20.84
C GLU A 873 -33.54 -6.94 -20.20
N ARG A 874 -33.49 -7.13 -18.88
CA ARG A 874 -32.21 -7.38 -18.18
C ARG A 874 -31.61 -8.71 -18.59
N LEU A 875 -32.44 -9.71 -18.84
CA LEU A 875 -32.02 -11.03 -19.31
C LEU A 875 -31.39 -10.94 -20.70
N ALA A 876 -31.94 -10.12 -21.61
CA ALA A 876 -31.35 -9.91 -22.93
C ALA A 876 -29.90 -9.40 -22.86
N LEU A 877 -29.65 -8.40 -22.01
CA LEU A 877 -28.31 -7.85 -21.79
C LEU A 877 -27.37 -8.85 -21.12
N ALA A 878 -27.86 -9.58 -20.12
CA ALA A 878 -27.07 -10.58 -19.42
C ALA A 878 -26.67 -11.75 -20.35
N LEU A 879 -27.60 -12.20 -21.20
CA LEU A 879 -27.37 -13.26 -22.19
C LEU A 879 -26.36 -12.82 -23.24
N GLU A 880 -26.43 -11.59 -23.75
CA GLU A 880 -25.43 -11.06 -24.68
C GLU A 880 -24.05 -10.94 -24.05
N ASN A 881 -23.97 -10.42 -22.81
CA ASN A 881 -22.70 -10.35 -22.08
C ASN A 881 -22.11 -11.74 -21.82
N ALA A 882 -22.94 -12.72 -21.46
CA ALA A 882 -22.51 -14.11 -21.26
C ALA A 882 -22.00 -14.73 -22.56
N ARG A 883 -22.70 -14.54 -23.68
CA ARG A 883 -22.28 -15.00 -25.01
C ARG A 883 -20.94 -14.39 -25.42
N LEU A 884 -20.76 -13.08 -25.23
CA LEU A 884 -19.51 -12.36 -25.52
C LEU A 884 -18.36 -12.84 -24.62
N PHE A 885 -18.63 -13.06 -23.34
CA PHE A 885 -17.63 -13.58 -22.40
C PHE A 885 -17.18 -15.00 -22.78
N GLU A 886 -18.12 -15.85 -23.19
CA GLU A 886 -17.81 -17.21 -23.63
C GLU A 886 -17.02 -17.22 -24.96
N GLU A 887 -17.39 -16.37 -25.92
CA GLU A 887 -16.67 -16.22 -27.19
C GLU A 887 -15.23 -15.73 -26.96
N THR A 888 -15.05 -14.74 -26.08
CA THR A 888 -13.72 -14.20 -25.72
C THR A 888 -12.90 -15.22 -24.92
N SER A 889 -13.51 -15.95 -24.00
CA SER A 889 -12.84 -17.01 -23.24
C SER A 889 -12.42 -18.19 -24.13
N GLY A 890 -13.28 -18.61 -25.07
CA GLY A 890 -12.95 -19.66 -26.04
C GLY A 890 -11.82 -19.24 -26.99
N ARG A 891 -11.81 -17.97 -27.40
CA ARG A 891 -10.72 -17.40 -28.20
C ARG A 891 -9.40 -17.37 -27.41
N ALA A 892 -9.43 -16.93 -26.16
CA ALA A 892 -8.26 -16.91 -25.29
C ALA A 892 -7.73 -18.32 -25.01
N ALA A 893 -8.60 -19.30 -24.78
CA ALA A 893 -8.21 -20.71 -24.60
C ALA A 893 -7.52 -21.28 -25.86
N ARG A 894 -8.04 -20.95 -27.05
CA ARG A 894 -7.42 -21.36 -28.32
C ARG A 894 -6.05 -20.70 -28.50
N GLU A 895 -5.93 -19.40 -28.22
CA GLU A 895 -4.66 -18.67 -28.31
C GLU A 895 -3.63 -19.19 -27.30
N HIS A 896 -4.05 -19.50 -26.07
CA HIS A 896 -3.20 -20.13 -25.06
C HIS A 896 -2.70 -21.51 -25.52
N ALA A 897 -3.58 -22.36 -26.04
CA ALA A 897 -3.21 -23.67 -26.56
C ALA A 897 -2.18 -23.55 -27.71
N VAL A 898 -2.38 -22.62 -28.65
CA VAL A 898 -1.42 -22.36 -29.74
C VAL A 898 -0.07 -21.87 -29.19
N ALA A 899 -0.08 -20.98 -28.20
CA ALA A 899 1.13 -20.47 -27.58
C ALA A 899 1.91 -21.55 -26.82
N GLU A 900 1.22 -22.42 -26.08
CA GLU A 900 1.81 -23.53 -25.34
C GLU A 900 2.46 -24.56 -26.30
N ILE A 901 1.73 -24.96 -27.36
CA ILE A 901 2.28 -25.83 -28.42
C ILE A 901 3.54 -25.19 -29.02
N THR A 902 3.49 -23.89 -29.35
CA THR A 902 4.63 -23.17 -29.94
C THR A 902 5.82 -23.10 -28.97
N SER A 903 5.56 -22.94 -27.66
CA SER A 903 6.59 -22.91 -26.63
C SER A 903 7.33 -24.24 -26.54
N ARG A 904 6.60 -25.36 -26.48
CA ARG A 904 7.21 -26.71 -26.43
C ARG A 904 7.99 -27.03 -27.69
N ILE A 905 7.49 -26.63 -28.85
CA ILE A 905 8.23 -26.76 -30.12
C ILE A 905 9.56 -25.98 -30.06
N ARG A 906 9.61 -24.83 -29.37
CA ARG A 906 10.82 -23.99 -29.25
C ARG A 906 11.84 -24.45 -28.19
N GLU A 907 11.52 -25.43 -27.34
CA GLU A 907 12.45 -25.95 -26.32
C GLU A 907 13.65 -26.70 -26.92
N THR A 908 13.54 -27.08 -28.19
CA THR A 908 14.59 -27.75 -28.96
C THR A 908 14.91 -26.97 -30.22
N ASN A 909 16.19 -26.93 -30.60
CA ASN A 909 16.65 -26.33 -31.86
C ASN A 909 16.90 -27.38 -32.96
N ASP A 910 16.53 -28.65 -32.73
CA ASP A 910 16.64 -29.71 -33.74
C ASP A 910 15.33 -29.83 -34.55
N PRO A 911 15.35 -29.55 -35.88
CA PRO A 911 14.15 -29.58 -36.72
C PRO A 911 13.38 -30.91 -36.68
N GLN A 912 14.06 -32.04 -36.51
CA GLN A 912 13.41 -33.35 -36.44
C GLN A 912 12.67 -33.55 -35.13
N VAL A 913 13.24 -33.05 -34.03
CA VAL A 913 12.59 -33.08 -32.71
C VAL A 913 11.41 -32.11 -32.68
N MET A 914 11.57 -30.91 -33.25
CA MET A 914 10.48 -29.92 -33.38
C MET A 914 9.26 -30.48 -34.10
N ILE A 915 9.46 -31.18 -35.24
CA ILE A 915 8.37 -31.81 -36.00
C ILE A 915 7.65 -32.87 -35.17
N ARG A 916 8.40 -33.71 -34.45
CA ARG A 916 7.83 -34.75 -33.58
C ARG A 916 7.01 -34.15 -32.45
N THR A 917 7.58 -33.18 -31.74
CA THR A 917 6.89 -32.46 -30.66
C THR A 917 5.63 -31.78 -31.17
N ALA A 918 5.68 -31.16 -32.36
CA ALA A 918 4.49 -30.56 -32.97
C ALA A 918 3.38 -31.60 -33.24
N ILE A 919 3.73 -32.79 -33.76
CA ILE A 919 2.77 -33.87 -34.01
C ILE A 919 2.15 -34.38 -32.70
N GLU A 920 2.96 -34.66 -31.68
CA GLU A 920 2.51 -35.19 -30.39
C GLU A 920 1.58 -34.20 -29.66
N GLU A 921 1.97 -32.92 -29.60
CA GLU A 921 1.20 -31.89 -28.94
C GLU A 921 -0.11 -31.58 -29.68
N LEU A 922 -0.09 -31.54 -31.03
CA LEU A 922 -1.31 -31.39 -31.83
C LEU A 922 -2.26 -32.57 -31.66
N GLN A 923 -1.73 -33.80 -31.59
CA GLN A 923 -2.53 -34.99 -31.39
C GLN A 923 -3.23 -34.96 -30.02
N HIS A 924 -2.49 -34.59 -28.97
CA HIS A 924 -3.01 -34.50 -27.61
C HIS A 924 -4.05 -33.38 -27.46
N VAL A 925 -3.75 -32.16 -27.93
CA VAL A 925 -4.64 -31.00 -27.76
C VAL A 925 -5.93 -31.13 -28.57
N LEU A 926 -5.85 -31.69 -29.79
CA LEU A 926 -7.02 -31.83 -30.66
C LEU A 926 -7.78 -33.16 -30.45
N ASN A 927 -7.22 -34.07 -29.63
CA ASN A 927 -7.76 -35.41 -29.41
C ASN A 927 -8.07 -36.17 -30.71
N VAL A 928 -7.14 -36.10 -31.67
CA VAL A 928 -7.29 -36.71 -33.01
C VAL A 928 -6.46 -37.97 -33.13
N SER A 929 -6.87 -38.87 -34.03
CA SER A 929 -6.24 -40.18 -34.17
C SER A 929 -4.94 -40.16 -34.99
N ARG A 930 -4.73 -39.15 -35.84
CA ARG A 930 -3.57 -39.05 -36.76
C ARG A 930 -3.24 -37.59 -37.06
N VAL A 931 -1.97 -37.22 -36.93
CA VAL A 931 -1.40 -35.92 -37.34
C VAL A 931 -0.13 -36.20 -38.14
N GLU A 932 0.02 -35.59 -39.32
CA GLU A 932 1.18 -35.77 -40.21
C GLU A 932 1.72 -34.42 -40.67
N ILE A 933 3.04 -34.27 -40.68
CA ILE A 933 3.74 -33.10 -41.23
C ILE A 933 4.59 -33.59 -42.41
N ILE A 934 4.25 -33.14 -43.63
CA ILE A 934 4.94 -33.53 -44.86
C ILE A 934 5.78 -32.34 -45.36
N PRO A 935 7.11 -32.34 -45.18
CA PRO A 935 7.95 -31.27 -45.70
C PRO A 935 8.00 -31.28 -47.23
N GLN A 936 7.88 -30.11 -47.85
CA GLN A 936 7.95 -29.98 -49.31
C GLN A 936 9.40 -30.14 -49.78
N VAL A 937 9.70 -31.21 -50.51
CA VAL A 937 11.01 -31.38 -51.17
C VAL A 937 11.03 -30.47 -52.40
N VAL A 938 11.76 -29.36 -52.32
CA VAL A 938 12.05 -28.54 -53.50
C VAL A 938 13.01 -29.32 -54.39
N SER A 939 12.49 -29.88 -55.46
CA SER A 939 13.29 -30.52 -56.50
C SER A 939 14.13 -29.43 -57.18
N ALA A 940 15.45 -29.46 -57.00
CA ALA A 940 16.37 -28.56 -57.68
C ALA A 940 16.27 -28.77 -59.21
N HIS A 941 15.61 -27.84 -59.89
CA HIS A 941 15.48 -27.81 -61.33
C HIS A 941 16.82 -27.32 -61.93
N LEU A 942 17.63 -28.25 -62.45
CA LEU A 942 18.72 -27.95 -63.37
C LEU A 942 18.10 -27.47 -64.70
N PRO A 943 18.44 -26.28 -65.22
CA PRO A 943 17.82 -25.79 -66.44
C PRO A 943 18.43 -26.45 -67.67
N GLY A 944 17.57 -26.99 -68.53
CA GLY A 944 17.88 -27.20 -69.94
C GLY A 944 17.91 -28.65 -70.41
N ARG A 945 16.74 -29.21 -70.73
CA ARG A 945 16.58 -29.91 -72.00
C ARG A 945 15.11 -29.95 -72.41
N GLU A 946 14.86 -29.29 -73.54
CA GLU A 946 13.67 -29.40 -74.35
C GLU A 946 13.24 -30.87 -74.52
N ASN A 947 11.97 -31.17 -74.34
CA ASN A 947 11.16 -31.64 -75.47
C ASN A 947 9.69 -31.84 -75.08
N ASN A 948 8.83 -31.26 -75.91
CA ASN A 948 7.63 -31.83 -76.50
C ASN A 948 6.74 -32.76 -75.67
N GLY A 949 5.45 -32.38 -75.68
CA GLY A 949 4.43 -33.33 -76.08
C GLY A 949 3.32 -33.53 -75.05
N GLN A 950 2.21 -32.84 -75.32
CA GLN A 950 0.85 -33.37 -75.35
C GLN A 950 0.28 -34.14 -74.14
N GLU A 951 -0.84 -33.56 -73.69
CA GLU A 951 -2.15 -34.20 -73.49
C GLU A 951 -2.39 -35.09 -72.26
N ALA A 952 -3.28 -34.54 -71.41
CA ALA A 952 -4.51 -35.13 -70.87
C ALA A 952 -4.44 -36.38 -69.96
N GLY A 953 -5.03 -36.20 -68.77
CA GLY A 953 -5.41 -37.23 -67.81
C GLY A 953 -6.02 -36.58 -66.57
#